data_AF-U7PJ59-F1
#
_entry.id   AF-U7PJ59-F1
#
_cell.length_a   1.000
_cell.length_b   1.000
_cell.length_c   1.000
_cell.angle_alpha   90.00
_cell.angle_beta   90.00
_cell.angle_gamma   90.00
#
_symmetry.space_group_name_H-M   'P 1'
#
loop_
_entity.id
_entity.type
_entity.pdbx_description
1 polymer ?
#
loop_
_entity_poly.entity_id
_entity_poly.type
_entity_poly.pdbx_seq_one_letter_code
_entity_poly.pdbx_strand_id
1 'polypeptide(L)'
;MIKFARTRPQTWVCRQCVGQLPRRRSLFWSTPASSATVSTSAGEAAAHNGNDSSSAAAAAAAASSVLRTPVDHAASITHDDTTLREIFDSPTAWAAFKASSSAAHGKKTGLFRNAYLTEPAGFLHFTHASLTKAQRIVDKVARASTLDEYRGIVRDLDRLSDLLCRVIDLCDFVRTTPPDAHTQQAANEAWATTYQYMNQLNTTTVLNDQLGIAMANPDVVSGWSEEERTVADMLKLDFTKSAVNLPQASRDRFVELSQQISEVGTRFVDSMAPADPWVALPSTSCRGLDPTVASRFTRGATLRLPAVSAEAALALRTVQDEDARKKIYYASRTASQASVRLLEQMLGLRSELAQLAGFDSYAHMALRDRMMAKTPESVHQFLLALSRSNAPLVEREVQDLVAAKRYAQPAAQHATEAETTLRLNPWDRDFYMSVLRQAAAAPTGQVDPTTGQRLVPKKRSGPLSHYFSLGTVMQGLSRLFQRLYGLRFVPRETPPGETWHPDVRRLDVVSDTDGHVAVLYCDLFYRGDKSPNPAHFTVRCSREIAPDEIAEAAAADGALSADNGLTPQDAANDGMATSRDRTTGAVKQLPTIALVCDFARSDGGGGTLSSLFGQASSKSKPALLSYHEVETLFHEMGHAVHSVLARTSLQTVAGTRCATDLAELPSTLMEQFVADPEVLALFARHYETDVPVDYEQVAEGLRRARRFEGLDDENQIVLAMLDQAYHGTTPVGDHSTDMFHGLQRAVMAGGGPVDPSGTCWQGFFGHLFGYGSTYYSYLFDRVLAERVWRVVFQGGQDGGALRRANGEHLRDSLLRHGGGRDPWRCVSDALRDSRLAAGDAAAMALVGSWGTSHRRPSPSNAPSADADDHDGRRSSTKMRQARLTMLAGAALLLQWAGAVAGAASATASSLSTTSTSSKTATTPTTTPSRTVYVASKAPTTGAAAATGLVRNYAYQGCYLEIAGTNGTAPGARSLQGDTTDEVLPGDMTVAKCLEYCGGGGSGTAYAYAGLEFSRECWCGQALSSLATKEAEAQCNLPCDGDDSTLCGGDLRLTLYMLTSPATRPPIALAAMAAVAGLAAAVQLL
;
A
#
# COMPACT_ATOMS: atom_id res chain seq x y z
N MET A 1 38.99 -1.90 -33.75
CA MET A 1 39.18 -2.80 -32.58
C MET A 1 39.46 -1.98 -31.33
N ILE A 2 38.62 -2.07 -30.30
CA ILE A 2 38.87 -1.41 -29.00
C ILE A 2 39.48 -2.47 -28.05
N LYS A 3 40.72 -2.26 -27.59
CA LYS A 3 41.36 -3.12 -26.60
C LYS A 3 41.15 -2.54 -25.20
N PHE A 4 40.43 -3.27 -24.35
CA PHE A 4 40.25 -2.98 -22.93
C PHE A 4 41.41 -3.56 -22.10
N ALA A 5 41.61 -3.01 -20.89
CA ALA A 5 42.54 -3.54 -19.90
C ALA A 5 41.85 -3.68 -18.54
N ARG A 6 42.22 -4.71 -17.76
CA ARG A 6 41.73 -4.93 -16.38
C ARG A 6 42.65 -4.27 -15.37
N THR A 7 42.13 -3.31 -14.61
CA THR A 7 42.65 -2.95 -13.28
C THR A 7 41.74 -3.59 -12.23
N ARG A 8 42.30 -4.37 -11.29
CA ARG A 8 41.49 -5.02 -10.25
C ARG A 8 41.11 -4.01 -9.15
N PRO A 9 39.90 -4.09 -8.56
CA PRO A 9 38.71 -4.83 -8.98
C PRO A 9 37.58 -3.95 -9.56
N GLN A 10 36.78 -4.53 -10.47
CA GLN A 10 35.41 -4.14 -10.84
C GLN A 10 35.09 -2.91 -11.73
N THR A 11 36.03 -2.30 -12.47
CA THR A 11 35.66 -1.54 -13.70
C THR A 11 36.55 -1.83 -14.90
N TRP A 12 35.94 -1.90 -16.09
CA TRP A 12 36.64 -1.93 -17.37
C TRP A 12 36.69 -0.51 -17.94
N VAL A 13 37.89 0.04 -18.14
CA VAL A 13 38.06 1.41 -18.67
C VAL A 13 38.63 1.36 -20.08
N CYS A 14 38.03 2.13 -21.00
CA CYS A 14 38.57 2.29 -22.36
C CYS A 14 39.92 3.00 -22.32
N ARG A 15 40.87 2.56 -23.15
CA ARG A 15 42.25 3.09 -23.19
C ARG A 15 42.34 4.59 -23.49
N GLN A 16 41.33 5.18 -24.14
CA GLN A 16 41.22 6.63 -24.34
C GLN A 16 40.83 7.38 -23.04
N CYS A 17 39.92 6.83 -22.23
CA CYS A 17 39.47 7.44 -20.98
C CYS A 17 40.59 7.51 -19.93
N VAL A 18 41.48 6.51 -19.91
CA VAL A 18 42.71 6.51 -19.09
C VAL A 18 43.61 7.72 -19.44
N GLY A 19 43.54 8.22 -20.67
CA GLY A 19 44.34 9.35 -21.15
C GLY A 19 43.86 10.75 -20.74
N GLN A 20 42.65 10.89 -20.17
CA GLN A 20 42.06 12.20 -19.84
C GLN A 20 42.14 12.58 -18.35
N LEU A 21 42.77 11.76 -17.50
CA LEU A 21 43.02 12.12 -16.10
C LEU A 21 44.12 13.19 -15.98
N PRO A 22 43.88 14.34 -15.33
CA PRO A 22 44.87 15.42 -15.24
C PRO A 22 46.14 15.00 -14.46
N ARG A 23 47.30 15.11 -15.12
CA ARG A 23 48.60 14.91 -14.47
C ARG A 23 48.90 16.05 -13.49
N ARG A 24 49.08 15.73 -12.20
CA ARG A 24 50.00 16.47 -11.31
C ARG A 24 51.12 15.53 -10.84
N ARG A 25 52.31 16.09 -10.67
CA ARG A 25 53.59 15.36 -10.58
C ARG A 25 53.91 14.86 -9.16
N SER A 26 54.71 13.81 -9.12
CA SER A 26 55.36 13.25 -7.94
C SER A 26 56.46 14.15 -7.36
N LEU A 27 56.64 14.10 -6.04
CA LEU A 27 57.95 14.06 -5.39
C LEU A 27 57.99 12.88 -4.40
N PHE A 28 59.20 12.45 -4.03
CA PHE A 28 59.49 11.16 -3.39
C PHE A 28 59.94 11.28 -1.91
N TRP A 29 60.10 10.12 -1.28
CA TRP A 29 60.99 9.79 -0.15
C TRP A 29 60.40 9.66 1.28
N SER A 30 60.26 8.38 1.67
CA SER A 30 60.73 7.75 2.92
C SER A 30 60.17 8.10 4.31
N THR A 31 59.80 7.03 5.01
CA THR A 31 59.66 6.90 6.48
C THR A 31 61.03 6.78 7.18
N PRO A 32 61.11 6.93 8.51
CA PRO A 32 61.01 5.76 9.40
C PRO A 32 60.10 6.00 10.64
N ALA A 33 60.14 5.09 11.62
CA ALA A 33 59.21 5.00 12.77
C ALA A 33 59.91 5.13 14.15
N SER A 34 59.15 4.87 15.23
CA SER A 34 59.43 4.96 16.69
C SER A 34 58.75 6.17 17.33
N SER A 35 58.03 6.17 18.47
CA SER A 35 57.78 5.28 19.63
C SER A 35 58.17 6.01 20.93
N ALA A 36 57.41 5.75 22.01
CA ALA A 36 57.42 6.40 23.33
C ALA A 36 56.59 7.71 23.46
N THR A 37 55.97 8.11 24.59
CA THR A 37 55.27 7.45 25.75
C THR A 37 55.30 8.41 26.96
N VAL A 38 54.13 8.94 27.41
CA VAL A 38 53.72 9.20 28.84
C VAL A 38 54.61 10.17 29.70
N SER A 39 54.18 11.10 30.56
CA SER A 39 52.87 11.55 31.13
C SER A 39 53.00 12.87 31.95
N THR A 40 51.88 13.59 32.18
CA THR A 40 51.58 14.52 33.32
C THR A 40 52.53 15.73 33.57
N SER A 41 52.22 16.79 34.34
CA SER A 41 51.20 17.09 35.38
C SER A 41 50.75 18.58 35.37
N ALA A 42 50.03 19.08 36.40
CA ALA A 42 49.31 20.37 36.43
C ALA A 42 49.95 21.51 37.28
N GLY A 43 49.34 22.71 37.22
CA GLY A 43 49.62 23.97 37.98
C GLY A 43 49.39 25.20 37.07
N GLU A 44 48.35 26.05 37.23
CA GLU A 44 48.15 27.14 38.23
C GLU A 44 49.16 28.32 38.09
N ALA A 45 48.80 29.62 38.06
CA ALA A 45 47.49 30.30 37.95
C ALA A 45 47.67 31.83 37.60
N ALA A 46 46.55 32.58 37.53
CA ALA A 46 46.40 34.06 37.66
C ALA A 46 46.58 35.06 36.47
N ALA A 47 45.44 35.66 36.05
CA ALA A 47 45.13 37.05 35.62
C ALA A 47 46.16 37.94 34.88
N HIS A 48 45.82 38.64 33.77
CA HIS A 48 44.80 39.71 33.71
C HIS A 48 44.34 40.09 32.25
N ASN A 49 43.10 40.63 32.16
CA ASN A 49 42.49 41.57 31.18
C ASN A 49 42.93 41.65 29.70
N GLY A 50 41.98 41.56 28.75
CA GLY A 50 42.12 42.14 27.39
C GLY A 50 41.11 41.68 26.31
N ASN A 51 40.05 42.47 26.10
CA ASN A 51 39.16 42.57 24.91
C ASN A 51 38.69 41.31 24.13
N ASP A 52 37.41 40.98 24.32
CA ASP A 52 36.36 40.86 23.29
C ASP A 52 36.73 40.41 21.86
N SER A 53 36.51 39.12 21.54
CA SER A 53 36.16 38.63 20.17
C SER A 53 35.93 37.09 20.07
N SER A 54 35.27 36.44 21.04
CA SER A 54 35.24 34.95 21.12
C SER A 54 33.87 34.26 21.19
N SER A 55 32.75 34.97 21.36
CA SER A 55 31.43 34.36 21.64
C SER A 55 30.90 33.42 20.54
N ALA A 56 31.22 33.68 19.27
CA ALA A 56 30.77 32.85 18.14
C ALA A 56 31.44 31.46 18.09
N ALA A 57 32.68 31.33 18.56
CA ALA A 57 33.41 30.06 18.51
C ALA A 57 32.95 29.06 19.58
N ALA A 58 32.58 29.56 20.77
CA ALA A 58 32.07 28.74 21.86
C ALA A 58 30.74 28.04 21.50
N ALA A 59 29.83 28.75 20.81
CA ALA A 59 28.57 28.18 20.34
C ALA A 59 28.77 27.04 19.33
N ALA A 60 29.73 27.18 18.42
CA ALA A 60 30.07 26.12 17.45
C ALA A 60 30.69 24.88 18.12
N ALA A 61 31.50 25.06 19.17
CA ALA A 61 32.04 23.96 19.97
C ALA A 61 30.95 23.24 20.79
N ALA A 62 30.03 23.99 21.40
CA ALA A 62 28.91 23.44 22.15
C ALA A 62 27.99 22.57 21.25
N ALA A 63 27.69 23.02 20.04
CA ALA A 63 26.93 22.26 19.04
C ALA A 63 27.56 20.93 18.63
N SER A 64 28.87 20.72 18.90
CA SER A 64 29.59 19.46 18.63
C SER A 64 29.66 18.52 19.84
N SER A 65 29.16 18.94 21.01
CA SER A 65 29.28 18.18 22.28
C SER A 65 28.05 17.34 22.66
N VAL A 66 26.91 17.55 22.01
CA VAL A 66 25.58 17.04 22.43
C VAL A 66 25.46 15.50 22.35
N LEU A 67 26.29 14.82 21.55
CA LEU A 67 26.27 13.35 21.38
C LEU A 67 27.21 12.62 22.35
N ARG A 68 27.01 12.79 23.67
CA ARG A 68 27.90 12.17 24.70
C ARG A 68 27.24 11.50 25.91
N THR A 69 25.92 11.46 26.03
CA THR A 69 25.24 10.49 26.88
C THR A 69 25.21 9.13 26.14
N PRO A 70 25.80 8.05 26.68
CA PRO A 70 25.59 6.72 26.11
C PRO A 70 24.11 6.35 26.27
N VAL A 71 23.42 6.06 25.17
CA VAL A 71 22.02 5.59 25.22
C VAL A 71 22.01 4.21 25.86
N ASP A 72 21.51 4.10 27.08
CA ASP A 72 21.55 2.84 27.82
C ASP A 72 20.74 1.75 27.10
N HIS A 73 21.41 0.65 26.78
CA HIS A 73 20.84 -0.53 26.15
C HIS A 73 20.24 -1.52 27.16
N ALA A 74 20.49 -1.37 28.48
CA ALA A 74 20.09 -2.32 29.51
C ALA A 74 18.58 -2.39 29.78
N ALA A 75 17.78 -1.47 29.21
CA ALA A 75 16.33 -1.45 29.35
C ALA A 75 15.61 -2.48 28.45
N SER A 76 15.85 -3.78 28.70
CA SER A 76 14.93 -4.88 28.37
C SER A 76 15.33 -6.16 29.11
N ILE A 77 14.47 -7.18 29.10
CA ILE A 77 14.86 -8.54 29.49
C ILE A 77 15.84 -9.02 28.41
N THR A 78 17.13 -9.08 28.73
CA THR A 78 18.22 -9.19 27.74
C THR A 78 18.12 -10.42 26.85
N HIS A 79 17.47 -11.48 27.32
CA HIS A 79 17.14 -12.67 26.53
C HIS A 79 16.21 -12.37 25.35
N ASP A 80 15.10 -11.64 25.57
CA ASP A 80 14.07 -11.39 24.54
C ASP A 80 14.62 -10.47 23.45
N ASP A 81 15.34 -9.41 23.83
CA ASP A 81 15.99 -8.47 22.88
C ASP A 81 17.08 -9.16 22.05
N THR A 82 17.89 -10.03 22.66
CA THR A 82 18.91 -10.81 21.92
C THR A 82 18.26 -11.80 20.95
N THR A 83 17.29 -12.58 21.44
CA THR A 83 16.55 -13.57 20.63
C THR A 83 15.85 -12.91 19.45
N LEU A 84 15.26 -11.73 19.64
CA LEU A 84 14.59 -10.95 18.60
C LEU A 84 15.55 -10.60 17.44
N ARG A 85 16.82 -10.26 17.72
CA ARG A 85 17.82 -10.09 16.66
C ARG A 85 18.10 -11.40 15.95
N GLU A 86 18.39 -12.46 16.71
CA GLU A 86 18.86 -13.73 16.18
C GLU A 86 17.85 -14.39 15.23
N ILE A 87 16.55 -14.39 15.54
CA ILE A 87 15.52 -15.00 14.67
C ILE A 87 15.32 -14.30 13.32
N PHE A 88 15.76 -13.05 13.16
CA PHE A 88 15.70 -12.31 11.89
C PHE A 88 17.06 -12.25 11.18
N ASP A 89 18.17 -12.13 11.93
CA ASP A 89 19.52 -12.07 11.36
C ASP A 89 20.11 -13.45 11.00
N SER A 90 19.64 -14.53 11.63
CA SER A 90 20.19 -15.89 11.48
C SER A 90 19.12 -16.93 11.14
N PRO A 91 19.10 -17.45 9.89
CA PRO A 91 18.21 -18.55 9.51
C PRO A 91 18.42 -19.82 10.35
N THR A 92 19.62 -20.06 10.88
CA THR A 92 19.89 -21.21 11.74
C THR A 92 19.37 -21.01 13.16
N ALA A 93 19.38 -19.78 13.69
CA ALA A 93 18.73 -19.47 14.97
C ALA A 93 17.20 -19.56 14.84
N TRP A 94 16.62 -19.09 13.74
CA TRP A 94 15.18 -19.28 13.46
C TRP A 94 14.79 -20.76 13.33
N ALA A 95 15.62 -21.58 12.68
CA ALA A 95 15.40 -23.02 12.61
C ALA A 95 15.45 -23.68 14.00
N ALA A 96 16.42 -23.32 14.84
CA ALA A 96 16.53 -23.81 16.21
C ALA A 96 15.35 -23.36 17.09
N PHE A 97 14.94 -22.10 17.00
CA PHE A 97 13.82 -21.51 17.75
C PHE A 97 12.45 -22.10 17.35
N LYS A 98 12.26 -22.51 16.09
CA LYS A 98 11.09 -23.32 15.72
C LYS A 98 11.17 -24.77 16.26
N ALA A 99 12.38 -25.33 16.34
CA ALA A 99 12.60 -26.71 16.77
C ALA A 99 12.59 -26.92 18.30
N SER A 100 12.76 -25.87 19.11
CA SER A 100 12.59 -25.94 20.57
C SER A 100 11.14 -26.18 20.99
N SER A 101 10.17 -25.97 20.09
CA SER A 101 8.77 -26.07 20.44
C SER A 101 8.30 -27.51 20.63
N SER A 102 7.95 -27.84 21.87
CA SER A 102 7.18 -29.04 22.20
C SER A 102 5.87 -29.14 21.42
N ALA A 103 5.32 -28.01 20.94
CA ALA A 103 4.14 -27.97 20.10
C ALA A 103 4.34 -28.54 18.68
N ALA A 104 5.58 -28.73 18.21
CA ALA A 104 5.86 -29.17 16.84
C ALA A 104 5.25 -30.53 16.44
N HIS A 105 4.85 -31.35 17.42
CA HIS A 105 4.15 -32.63 17.22
C HIS A 105 2.68 -32.59 17.67
N GLY A 106 2.12 -31.41 17.92
CA GLY A 106 0.75 -31.20 18.36
C GLY A 106 -0.29 -31.27 17.23
N LYS A 107 -1.57 -31.34 17.62
CA LYS A 107 -2.71 -31.15 16.71
C LYS A 107 -2.61 -29.78 16.04
N LYS A 108 -2.95 -29.69 14.74
CA LYS A 108 -3.02 -28.41 14.03
C LYS A 108 -3.90 -27.41 14.79
N THR A 109 -3.41 -26.20 15.03
CA THR A 109 -4.19 -25.12 15.68
C THR A 109 -4.95 -24.24 14.70
N GLY A 110 -4.65 -24.37 13.40
CA GLY A 110 -5.24 -23.56 12.33
C GLY A 110 -4.61 -22.17 12.22
N LEU A 111 -4.77 -21.55 11.04
CA LEU A 111 -4.16 -20.26 10.72
C LEU A 111 -4.56 -19.19 11.76
N PHE A 112 -3.59 -18.43 12.26
CA PHE A 112 -3.76 -17.45 13.34
C PHE A 112 -4.29 -18.01 14.69
N ARG A 113 -4.28 -19.34 14.86
CA ARG A 113 -5.00 -20.11 15.90
C ARG A 113 -6.53 -20.09 15.77
N ASN A 114 -7.07 -19.70 14.63
CA ASN A 114 -8.49 -19.88 14.35
C ASN A 114 -8.77 -21.38 14.18
N ALA A 115 -9.54 -21.95 15.10
CA ALA A 115 -9.77 -23.39 15.22
C ALA A 115 -10.50 -24.02 14.03
N TYR A 116 -11.22 -23.22 13.22
CA TYR A 116 -11.79 -23.68 11.97
C TYR A 116 -10.72 -23.90 10.90
N LEU A 117 -9.68 -23.06 10.84
CA LEU A 117 -8.77 -22.92 9.71
C LEU A 117 -7.59 -23.91 9.73
N THR A 118 -7.86 -25.17 10.08
CA THR A 118 -6.87 -26.27 10.08
C THR A 118 -6.69 -26.93 8.70
N GLU A 119 -7.62 -26.65 7.79
CA GLU A 119 -7.70 -27.09 6.40
C GLU A 119 -8.51 -26.06 5.56
N PRO A 120 -8.41 -26.05 4.21
CA PRO A 120 -9.09 -25.06 3.37
C PRO A 120 -10.62 -25.01 3.54
N ALA A 121 -11.29 -26.16 3.67
CA ALA A 121 -12.74 -26.23 3.89
C ALA A 121 -13.19 -25.50 5.18
N GLY A 122 -12.27 -25.34 6.14
CA GLY A 122 -12.47 -24.56 7.36
C GLY A 122 -12.89 -23.11 7.13
N PHE A 123 -12.50 -22.49 6.01
CA PHE A 123 -12.91 -21.13 5.66
C PHE A 123 -14.43 -21.04 5.45
N LEU A 124 -15.03 -21.98 4.70
CA LEU A 124 -16.48 -22.02 4.49
C LEU A 124 -17.23 -22.40 5.77
N HIS A 125 -16.69 -23.32 6.58
CA HIS A 125 -17.25 -23.63 7.90
C HIS A 125 -17.28 -22.41 8.82
N PHE A 126 -16.20 -21.61 8.84
CA PHE A 126 -16.11 -20.37 9.61
C PHE A 126 -17.08 -19.30 9.11
N THR A 127 -17.22 -19.15 7.79
CA THR A 127 -18.24 -18.29 7.16
C THR A 127 -19.65 -18.70 7.57
N HIS A 128 -20.04 -19.96 7.40
CA HIS A 128 -21.38 -20.42 7.75
C HIS A 128 -21.68 -20.27 9.24
N ALA A 129 -20.71 -20.56 10.13
CA ALA A 129 -20.87 -20.35 11.56
C ALA A 129 -21.06 -18.87 11.93
N SER A 130 -20.26 -17.98 11.32
CA SER A 130 -20.32 -16.54 11.57
C SER A 130 -21.60 -15.90 11.01
N LEU A 131 -22.04 -16.29 9.80
CA LEU A 131 -23.31 -15.86 9.22
C LEU A 131 -24.53 -16.38 10.02
N THR A 132 -24.44 -17.60 10.57
CA THR A 132 -25.48 -18.15 11.46
C THR A 132 -25.59 -17.39 12.80
N LYS A 133 -24.47 -16.82 13.29
CA LYS A 133 -24.48 -15.89 14.44
C LYS A 133 -25.03 -14.52 14.02
N ALA A 134 -24.57 -13.98 12.89
CA ALA A 134 -24.98 -12.69 12.35
C ALA A 134 -26.50 -12.61 12.13
N GLN A 135 -27.11 -13.62 11.49
CA GLN A 135 -28.56 -13.66 11.27
C GLN A 135 -29.34 -13.63 12.59
N ARG A 136 -28.87 -14.32 13.65
CA ARG A 136 -29.52 -14.28 14.97
C ARG A 136 -29.46 -12.90 15.63
N ILE A 137 -28.47 -12.08 15.30
CA ILE A 137 -28.40 -10.68 15.73
C ILE A 137 -29.31 -9.79 14.89
N VAL A 138 -29.35 -9.96 13.56
CA VAL A 138 -30.30 -9.25 12.66
C VAL A 138 -31.74 -9.49 13.12
N ASP A 139 -32.08 -10.75 13.41
CA ASP A 139 -33.33 -11.19 14.01
C ASP A 139 -33.65 -10.54 15.38
N LYS A 140 -32.63 -10.36 16.23
CA LYS A 140 -32.76 -9.71 17.55
C LYS A 140 -33.04 -8.22 17.37
N VAL A 141 -32.23 -7.52 16.58
CA VAL A 141 -32.38 -6.08 16.30
C VAL A 141 -33.71 -5.79 15.62
N ALA A 142 -34.12 -6.61 14.65
CA ALA A 142 -35.41 -6.45 13.97
C ALA A 142 -36.62 -6.53 14.91
N ARG A 143 -36.52 -7.32 16.00
CA ARG A 143 -37.58 -7.49 17.02
C ARG A 143 -37.43 -6.57 18.24
N ALA A 144 -36.43 -5.69 18.28
CA ALA A 144 -36.24 -4.77 19.39
C ALA A 144 -37.50 -3.91 19.63
N SER A 145 -37.93 -3.82 20.89
CA SER A 145 -39.19 -3.16 21.26
C SER A 145 -39.16 -2.52 22.65
N THR A 146 -38.28 -3.00 23.54
CA THR A 146 -38.13 -2.53 24.92
C THR A 146 -36.95 -1.56 25.07
N LEU A 147 -37.00 -0.73 26.11
CA LEU A 147 -35.99 0.30 26.38
C LEU A 147 -34.57 -0.29 26.52
N ASP A 148 -34.44 -1.47 27.13
CA ASP A 148 -33.15 -2.10 27.38
C ASP A 148 -32.60 -2.85 26.14
N GLU A 149 -33.46 -3.31 25.23
CA GLU A 149 -33.04 -3.76 23.89
C GLU A 149 -32.48 -2.58 23.07
N TYR A 150 -33.18 -1.44 23.06
CA TYR A 150 -32.69 -0.24 22.38
C TYR A 150 -31.38 0.30 22.99
N ARG A 151 -31.16 0.16 24.30
CA ARG A 151 -29.86 0.46 24.93
C ARG A 151 -28.75 -0.48 24.47
N GLY A 152 -29.07 -1.75 24.18
CA GLY A 152 -28.12 -2.75 23.67
C GLY A 152 -27.82 -2.66 22.17
N ILE A 153 -28.70 -2.03 21.38
CA ILE A 153 -28.71 -2.13 19.91
C ILE A 153 -27.38 -1.81 19.22
N VAL A 154 -26.60 -0.85 19.74
CA VAL A 154 -25.29 -0.48 19.17
C VAL A 154 -24.26 -1.60 19.37
N ARG A 155 -24.29 -2.28 20.52
CA ARG A 155 -23.41 -3.44 20.80
C ARG A 155 -23.80 -4.64 19.94
N ASP A 156 -25.10 -4.82 19.70
CA ASP A 156 -25.58 -5.83 18.77
C ASP A 156 -25.11 -5.54 17.33
N LEU A 157 -25.26 -4.30 16.85
CA LEU A 157 -24.80 -3.91 15.52
C LEU A 157 -23.26 -3.93 15.37
N ASP A 158 -22.50 -3.59 16.42
CA ASP A 158 -21.04 -3.73 16.43
C ASP A 158 -20.61 -5.21 16.43
N ARG A 159 -21.29 -6.06 17.20
CA ARG A 159 -21.08 -7.52 17.21
C ARG A 159 -21.44 -8.14 15.85
N LEU A 160 -22.47 -7.64 15.18
CA LEU A 160 -22.80 -8.01 13.79
C LEU A 160 -21.66 -7.64 12.84
N SER A 161 -21.15 -6.40 12.92
CA SER A 161 -19.99 -5.95 12.12
C SER A 161 -18.73 -6.79 12.39
N ASP A 162 -18.43 -7.10 13.66
CA ASP A 162 -17.32 -7.98 14.07
C ASP A 162 -17.46 -9.41 13.53
N LEU A 163 -18.66 -9.99 13.50
CA LEU A 163 -18.90 -11.33 12.95
C LEU A 163 -18.69 -11.39 11.42
N LEU A 164 -18.82 -10.28 10.72
CA LEU A 164 -18.53 -10.18 9.28
C LEU A 164 -17.04 -9.88 9.07
N CYS A 165 -16.52 -8.84 9.70
CA CYS A 165 -15.12 -8.43 9.58
C CYS A 165 -14.14 -9.53 10.01
N ARG A 166 -14.45 -10.31 11.06
CA ARG A 166 -13.58 -11.44 11.48
C ARG A 166 -13.37 -12.50 10.40
N VAL A 167 -14.25 -12.59 9.42
CA VAL A 167 -14.11 -13.43 8.22
C VAL A 167 -13.46 -12.64 7.10
N ILE A 168 -13.98 -11.45 6.76
CA ILE A 168 -13.52 -10.68 5.58
C ILE A 168 -12.08 -10.18 5.77
N ASP A 169 -11.73 -9.56 6.91
CA ASP A 169 -10.38 -9.07 7.23
C ASP A 169 -9.33 -10.20 7.11
N LEU A 170 -9.67 -11.38 7.64
CA LEU A 170 -8.80 -12.56 7.62
C LEU A 170 -8.67 -13.14 6.20
N CYS A 171 -9.78 -13.27 5.48
CA CYS A 171 -9.75 -13.79 4.12
C CYS A 171 -9.00 -12.86 3.18
N ASP A 172 -9.10 -11.54 3.34
CA ASP A 172 -8.42 -10.57 2.48
C ASP A 172 -6.89 -10.68 2.59
N PHE A 173 -6.38 -10.84 3.81
CA PHE A 173 -4.98 -11.21 4.03
C PHE A 173 -4.61 -12.53 3.34
N VAL A 174 -5.39 -13.60 3.54
CA VAL A 174 -5.06 -14.94 3.00
C VAL A 174 -5.16 -14.96 1.46
N ARG A 175 -6.01 -14.13 0.85
CA ARG A 175 -6.12 -13.99 -0.61
C ARG A 175 -4.90 -13.31 -1.24
N THR A 176 -4.24 -12.40 -0.51
CA THR A 176 -3.03 -11.68 -0.97
C THR A 176 -1.72 -12.35 -0.55
N THR A 177 -1.76 -13.19 0.49
CA THR A 177 -0.60 -13.87 1.08
C THR A 177 -0.94 -15.33 1.46
N PRO A 178 -1.28 -16.19 0.48
CA PRO A 178 -1.76 -17.55 0.75
C PRO A 178 -0.66 -18.52 1.24
N PRO A 179 -1.02 -19.62 1.92
CA PRO A 179 -0.15 -20.79 2.08
C PRO A 179 -0.03 -21.61 0.79
N ASP A 180 -1.15 -21.73 0.04
CA ASP A 180 -1.32 -22.55 -1.15
C ASP A 180 -2.58 -22.10 -1.93
N ALA A 181 -2.71 -22.54 -3.19
CA ALA A 181 -3.80 -22.13 -4.08
C ALA A 181 -5.19 -22.63 -3.64
N HIS A 182 -5.30 -23.80 -3.01
CA HIS A 182 -6.59 -24.31 -2.52
C HIS A 182 -7.06 -23.52 -1.29
N THR A 183 -6.15 -23.15 -0.39
CA THR A 183 -6.45 -22.21 0.70
C THR A 183 -6.83 -20.83 0.14
N GLN A 184 -6.13 -20.34 -0.90
CA GLN A 184 -6.47 -19.08 -1.56
C GLN A 184 -7.88 -19.10 -2.18
N GLN A 185 -8.25 -20.20 -2.85
CA GLN A 185 -9.59 -20.39 -3.43
C GLN A 185 -10.67 -20.42 -2.35
N ALA A 186 -10.47 -21.16 -1.26
CA ALA A 186 -11.43 -21.22 -0.15
C ALA A 186 -11.58 -19.86 0.55
N ALA A 187 -10.49 -19.09 0.69
CA ALA A 187 -10.54 -17.72 1.21
C ALA A 187 -11.25 -16.75 0.25
N ASN A 188 -11.11 -16.91 -1.07
CA ASN A 188 -11.87 -16.13 -2.06
C ASN A 188 -13.39 -16.39 -1.94
N GLU A 189 -13.81 -17.65 -1.83
CA GLU A 189 -15.21 -18.05 -1.74
C GLU A 189 -15.86 -17.61 -0.40
N ALA A 190 -15.13 -17.78 0.71
CA ALA A 190 -15.52 -17.30 2.02
C ALA A 190 -15.67 -15.77 2.06
N TRP A 191 -14.70 -15.03 1.50
CA TRP A 191 -14.75 -13.56 1.37
C TRP A 191 -15.97 -13.13 0.56
N ALA A 192 -16.18 -13.72 -0.63
CA ALA A 192 -17.28 -13.35 -1.53
C ALA A 192 -18.66 -13.59 -0.89
N THR A 193 -18.83 -14.73 -0.22
CA THR A 193 -20.07 -15.10 0.47
C THR A 193 -20.39 -14.13 1.62
N THR A 194 -19.41 -13.77 2.46
CA THR A 194 -19.63 -12.84 3.58
C THR A 194 -19.81 -11.40 3.08
N TYR A 195 -19.07 -10.99 2.04
CA TYR A 195 -19.20 -9.67 1.42
C TYR A 195 -20.57 -9.48 0.74
N GLN A 196 -21.11 -10.52 0.09
CA GLN A 196 -22.47 -10.50 -0.47
C GLN A 196 -23.54 -10.28 0.62
N TYR A 197 -23.44 -10.99 1.75
CA TYR A 197 -24.37 -10.82 2.87
C TYR A 197 -24.26 -9.43 3.51
N MET A 198 -23.05 -8.91 3.71
CA MET A 198 -22.82 -7.56 4.21
C MET A 198 -23.51 -6.48 3.35
N ASN A 199 -23.45 -6.60 2.02
CA ASN A 199 -24.15 -5.68 1.11
C ASN A 199 -25.68 -5.77 1.23
N GLN A 200 -26.24 -6.95 1.51
CA GLN A 200 -27.68 -7.11 1.79
C GLN A 200 -28.07 -6.36 3.08
N LEU A 201 -27.26 -6.45 4.13
CA LEU A 201 -27.49 -5.74 5.40
C LEU A 201 -27.45 -4.22 5.22
N ASN A 202 -26.50 -3.68 4.46
CA ASN A 202 -26.37 -2.23 4.21
C ASN A 202 -27.59 -1.62 3.49
N THR A 203 -28.39 -2.45 2.79
CA THR A 203 -29.66 -2.06 2.16
C THR A 203 -30.92 -2.44 2.97
N THR A 204 -30.76 -3.11 4.12
CA THR A 204 -31.88 -3.58 4.95
C THR A 204 -32.47 -2.46 5.79
N THR A 205 -33.63 -1.94 5.38
CA THR A 205 -34.28 -0.79 6.04
C THR A 205 -34.50 -1.03 7.54
N VAL A 206 -34.95 -2.23 7.93
CA VAL A 206 -35.30 -2.55 9.33
C VAL A 206 -34.15 -2.26 10.31
N LEU A 207 -32.89 -2.44 9.92
CA LEU A 207 -31.74 -2.14 10.78
C LEU A 207 -31.51 -0.61 10.91
N ASN A 208 -31.60 0.12 9.79
CA ASN A 208 -31.59 1.58 9.74
C ASN A 208 -32.73 2.19 10.56
N ASP A 209 -33.91 1.56 10.52
CA ASP A 209 -35.14 2.05 11.13
C ASP A 209 -35.12 1.82 12.65
N GLN A 210 -34.73 0.61 13.10
CA GLN A 210 -34.55 0.28 14.52
C GLN A 210 -33.43 1.11 15.18
N LEU A 211 -32.30 1.32 14.48
CA LEU A 211 -31.26 2.26 14.93
C LEU A 211 -31.80 3.70 14.99
N GLY A 212 -32.63 4.10 14.03
CA GLY A 212 -33.29 5.41 14.03
C GLY A 212 -34.21 5.62 15.23
N ILE A 213 -35.00 4.61 15.63
CA ILE A 213 -35.85 4.65 16.82
C ILE A 213 -35.00 4.79 18.10
N ALA A 214 -33.88 4.06 18.19
CA ALA A 214 -32.95 4.15 19.31
C ALA A 214 -32.32 5.55 19.43
N MET A 215 -31.79 6.09 18.33
CA MET A 215 -31.18 7.43 18.28
C MET A 215 -32.19 8.56 18.55
N ALA A 216 -33.47 8.36 18.25
CA ALA A 216 -34.53 9.32 18.54
C ALA A 216 -34.98 9.34 20.02
N ASN A 217 -34.51 8.41 20.86
CA ASN A 217 -34.95 8.27 22.25
C ASN A 217 -33.88 8.74 23.26
N PRO A 218 -34.11 9.86 23.99
CA PRO A 218 -33.17 10.36 25.00
C PRO A 218 -32.85 9.37 26.13
N ASP A 219 -33.79 8.51 26.54
CA ASP A 219 -33.61 7.52 27.62
C ASP A 219 -32.76 6.30 27.19
N VAL A 220 -32.48 6.22 25.88
CA VAL A 220 -31.54 5.28 25.25
C VAL A 220 -30.18 5.95 25.05
N VAL A 221 -30.14 7.08 24.33
CA VAL A 221 -28.89 7.77 23.94
C VAL A 221 -28.11 8.29 25.15
N SER A 222 -28.79 8.64 26.24
CA SER A 222 -28.14 9.03 27.52
C SER A 222 -27.44 7.85 28.23
N GLY A 223 -27.81 6.61 27.92
CA GLY A 223 -27.18 5.39 28.44
C GLY A 223 -25.96 4.92 27.65
N TRP A 224 -25.67 5.53 26.50
CA TRP A 224 -24.52 5.19 25.65
C TRP A 224 -23.22 5.91 26.08
N SER A 225 -22.09 5.27 25.79
CA SER A 225 -20.72 5.80 25.92
C SER A 225 -20.33 6.76 24.78
N GLU A 226 -19.10 7.31 24.83
CA GLU A 226 -18.54 8.10 23.71
C GLU A 226 -18.41 7.19 22.46
N GLU A 227 -17.81 6.00 22.60
CA GLU A 227 -17.70 5.00 21.52
C GLU A 227 -19.05 4.60 20.92
N GLU A 228 -20.05 4.29 21.74
CA GLU A 228 -21.37 3.83 21.25
C GLU A 228 -22.13 4.91 20.49
N ARG A 229 -22.03 6.19 20.88
CA ARG A 229 -22.61 7.28 20.06
C ARG A 229 -21.91 7.39 18.72
N THR A 230 -20.57 7.38 18.70
CA THR A 230 -19.81 7.48 17.45
C THR A 230 -20.10 6.28 16.52
N VAL A 231 -20.23 5.06 17.04
CA VAL A 231 -20.63 3.90 16.24
C VAL A 231 -22.06 4.01 15.73
N ALA A 232 -23.01 4.51 16.54
CA ALA A 232 -24.39 4.76 16.08
C ALA A 232 -24.43 5.78 14.92
N ASP A 233 -23.69 6.89 15.05
CA ASP A 233 -23.60 7.93 14.03
C ASP A 233 -22.93 7.41 12.74
N MET A 234 -21.84 6.64 12.85
CA MET A 234 -21.17 5.99 11.71
C MET A 234 -22.10 5.01 10.97
N LEU A 235 -22.78 4.12 11.70
CA LEU A 235 -23.72 3.16 11.09
C LEU A 235 -24.89 3.89 10.42
N LYS A 236 -25.44 4.92 11.05
CA LYS A 236 -26.56 5.70 10.50
C LYS A 236 -26.14 6.48 9.25
N LEU A 237 -24.90 6.98 9.20
CA LEU A 237 -24.30 7.56 8.02
C LEU A 237 -24.18 6.53 6.89
N ASP A 238 -23.67 5.34 7.17
CA ASP A 238 -23.43 4.30 6.16
C ASP A 238 -24.73 3.82 5.52
N PHE A 239 -25.75 3.50 6.33
CA PHE A 239 -27.11 3.24 5.83
C PHE A 239 -27.64 4.37 4.93
N THR A 240 -27.38 5.63 5.31
CA THR A 240 -27.79 6.81 4.53
C THR A 240 -27.00 6.94 3.22
N LYS A 241 -25.69 6.66 3.22
CA LYS A 241 -24.84 6.64 2.02
C LYS A 241 -25.22 5.50 1.08
N SER A 242 -25.67 4.35 1.59
CA SER A 242 -26.23 3.22 0.82
C SER A 242 -27.64 3.47 0.27
N ALA A 243 -28.11 4.73 0.23
CA ALA A 243 -29.40 5.15 -0.32
C ALA A 243 -30.64 4.47 0.30
N VAL A 244 -30.54 3.90 1.51
CA VAL A 244 -31.60 3.05 2.11
C VAL A 244 -32.98 3.72 2.18
N ASN A 245 -33.00 5.05 2.40
CA ASN A 245 -34.20 5.86 2.55
C ASN A 245 -34.89 6.21 1.21
N LEU A 246 -34.29 5.89 0.06
CA LEU A 246 -34.86 6.15 -1.27
C LEU A 246 -35.84 5.03 -1.70
N PRO A 247 -36.74 5.28 -2.67
CA PRO A 247 -37.59 4.24 -3.26
C PRO A 247 -36.78 3.09 -3.86
N GLN A 248 -37.37 1.88 -3.93
CA GLN A 248 -36.68 0.67 -4.40
C GLN A 248 -35.92 0.87 -5.72
N ALA A 249 -36.54 1.44 -6.74
CA ALA A 249 -35.90 1.69 -8.04
C ALA A 249 -34.66 2.61 -7.97
N SER A 250 -34.62 3.54 -7.01
CA SER A 250 -33.44 4.38 -6.74
C SER A 250 -32.34 3.61 -6.01
N ARG A 251 -32.70 2.66 -5.14
CA ARG A 251 -31.74 1.73 -4.52
C ARG A 251 -31.18 0.75 -5.54
N ASP A 252 -32.01 0.21 -6.42
CA ASP A 252 -31.60 -0.65 -7.54
C ASP A 252 -30.61 0.09 -8.46
N ARG A 253 -30.90 1.35 -8.84
CA ARG A 253 -29.98 2.19 -9.62
C ARG A 253 -28.70 2.54 -8.86
N PHE A 254 -28.76 2.74 -7.54
CA PHE A 254 -27.57 2.98 -6.71
C PHE A 254 -26.64 1.76 -6.69
N VAL A 255 -27.19 0.54 -6.61
CA VAL A 255 -26.45 -0.72 -6.72
C VAL A 255 -25.88 -0.89 -8.13
N GLU A 256 -26.66 -0.63 -9.18
CA GLU A 256 -26.22 -0.70 -10.57
C GLU A 256 -25.05 0.26 -10.87
N LEU A 257 -25.15 1.52 -10.44
CA LEU A 257 -24.07 2.51 -10.54
C LEU A 257 -22.83 2.10 -9.72
N SER A 258 -23.03 1.59 -8.51
CA SER A 258 -21.95 1.08 -7.65
C SER A 258 -21.18 -0.07 -8.29
N GLN A 259 -21.87 -0.96 -9.01
CA GLN A 259 -21.26 -2.00 -9.82
C GLN A 259 -20.51 -1.41 -11.02
N GLN A 260 -21.16 -0.54 -11.81
CA GLN A 260 -20.56 0.05 -13.03
C GLN A 260 -19.31 0.89 -12.74
N ILE A 261 -19.29 1.67 -11.65
CA ILE A 261 -18.09 2.43 -11.24
C ILE A 261 -16.93 1.49 -10.92
N SER A 262 -17.21 0.32 -10.34
CA SER A 262 -16.18 -0.65 -9.94
C SER A 262 -15.67 -1.47 -11.13
N GLU A 263 -16.55 -1.88 -12.04
CA GLU A 263 -16.16 -2.52 -13.30
C GLU A 263 -15.32 -1.58 -14.18
N VAL A 264 -15.75 -0.32 -14.33
CA VAL A 264 -15.04 0.69 -15.14
C VAL A 264 -13.76 1.15 -14.44
N GLY A 265 -13.77 1.32 -13.12
CA GLY A 265 -12.63 1.76 -12.33
C GLY A 265 -11.51 0.72 -12.22
N THR A 266 -11.87 -0.56 -12.09
CA THR A 266 -10.93 -1.69 -12.18
C THR A 266 -10.30 -1.69 -13.57
N ARG A 267 -11.13 -1.79 -14.64
CA ARG A 267 -10.66 -1.73 -16.03
C ARG A 267 -9.83 -0.50 -16.37
N PHE A 268 -10.12 0.66 -15.77
CA PHE A 268 -9.29 1.86 -15.89
C PHE A 268 -7.88 1.58 -15.38
N VAL A 269 -7.74 1.18 -14.11
CA VAL A 269 -6.45 0.88 -13.46
C VAL A 269 -5.67 -0.21 -14.21
N ASP A 270 -6.34 -1.28 -14.64
CA ASP A 270 -5.71 -2.43 -15.28
C ASP A 270 -5.14 -2.12 -16.66
N SER A 271 -5.84 -1.26 -17.41
CA SER A 271 -5.54 -0.95 -18.81
C SER A 271 -4.86 0.41 -19.01
N MET A 272 -4.30 1.01 -17.95
CA MET A 272 -3.54 2.29 -17.99
C MET A 272 -2.25 2.19 -18.83
N ALA A 273 -2.39 2.16 -20.15
CA ALA A 273 -1.28 2.14 -21.10
C ALA A 273 -0.92 3.56 -21.61
N PRO A 274 0.35 3.81 -22.00
CA PRO A 274 0.73 5.01 -22.76
C PRO A 274 0.22 4.96 -24.20
N ALA A 275 0.14 6.12 -24.85
CA ALA A 275 -0.26 6.22 -26.27
C ALA A 275 0.79 5.60 -27.23
N ASP A 276 2.07 5.64 -26.87
CA ASP A 276 3.14 4.86 -27.51
C ASP A 276 3.90 4.09 -26.40
N PRO A 277 3.85 2.74 -26.39
CA PRO A 277 4.59 1.94 -25.42
C PRO A 277 6.12 2.03 -25.53
N TRP A 278 6.70 2.53 -26.63
CA TRP A 278 8.15 2.45 -26.89
C TRP A 278 8.76 3.73 -27.46
N VAL A 279 9.43 4.53 -26.62
CA VAL A 279 10.19 5.69 -27.12
C VAL A 279 11.45 5.24 -27.88
N ALA A 280 11.51 5.58 -29.17
CA ALA A 280 12.65 5.32 -30.05
C ALA A 280 13.55 6.56 -30.16
N LEU A 281 14.85 6.40 -29.85
CA LEU A 281 15.85 7.46 -29.83
C LEU A 281 17.08 7.06 -30.67
N PRO A 282 17.76 8.00 -31.34
CA PRO A 282 19.10 7.76 -31.87
C PRO A 282 20.05 7.36 -30.74
N SER A 283 20.82 6.27 -30.91
CA SER A 283 21.79 5.84 -29.88
C SER A 283 22.85 6.90 -29.59
N THR A 284 23.11 7.80 -30.55
CA THR A 284 24.03 8.93 -30.47
C THR A 284 23.57 10.05 -29.54
N SER A 285 22.27 10.28 -29.36
CA SER A 285 21.77 11.33 -28.44
C SER A 285 21.71 10.86 -26.98
N CYS A 286 21.75 9.54 -26.74
CA CYS A 286 21.59 8.92 -25.42
C CYS A 286 22.83 9.06 -24.49
N ARG A 287 23.68 10.08 -24.70
CA ARG A 287 24.90 10.32 -23.95
C ARG A 287 24.58 10.62 -22.48
N GLY A 288 25.14 9.80 -21.58
CA GLY A 288 24.96 9.91 -20.13
C GLY A 288 24.13 8.79 -19.52
N LEU A 289 23.38 8.04 -20.34
CA LEU A 289 22.68 6.83 -19.92
C LEU A 289 23.66 5.75 -19.42
N ASP A 290 23.23 4.93 -18.46
CA ASP A 290 24.02 3.79 -17.98
C ASP A 290 24.39 2.80 -19.11
N PRO A 291 25.64 2.35 -19.23
CA PRO A 291 26.07 1.44 -20.30
C PRO A 291 25.33 0.10 -20.32
N THR A 292 24.90 -0.42 -19.17
CA THR A 292 24.15 -1.68 -19.06
C THR A 292 22.78 -1.51 -19.68
N VAL A 293 22.06 -0.44 -19.28
CA VAL A 293 20.75 -0.09 -19.85
C VAL A 293 20.87 0.22 -21.34
N ALA A 294 21.86 1.01 -21.75
CA ALA A 294 22.10 1.30 -23.16
C ALA A 294 22.36 0.00 -23.97
N SER A 295 23.12 -0.96 -23.42
CA SER A 295 23.38 -2.23 -24.11
C SER A 295 22.17 -3.15 -24.23
N ARG A 296 21.26 -3.14 -23.23
CA ARG A 296 20.04 -3.98 -23.20
C ARG A 296 19.00 -3.54 -24.23
N PHE A 297 18.88 -2.22 -24.47
CA PHE A 297 17.79 -1.62 -25.24
C PHE A 297 18.22 -1.02 -26.60
N THR A 298 19.51 -1.06 -26.96
CA THR A 298 19.98 -0.59 -28.29
C THR A 298 19.94 -1.71 -29.32
N ARG A 299 19.34 -1.46 -30.49
CA ARG A 299 19.46 -2.30 -31.69
C ARG A 299 19.87 -1.44 -32.87
N GLY A 300 21.01 -1.75 -33.48
CA GLY A 300 21.60 -0.92 -34.54
C GLY A 300 21.91 0.50 -34.07
N ALA A 301 21.39 1.51 -34.78
CA ALA A 301 21.54 2.92 -34.44
C ALA A 301 20.45 3.48 -33.51
N THR A 302 19.57 2.63 -32.97
CA THR A 302 18.37 3.06 -32.24
C THR A 302 18.29 2.42 -30.84
N LEU A 303 18.14 3.26 -29.82
CA LEU A 303 17.71 2.85 -28.48
C LEU A 303 16.18 2.82 -28.46
N ARG A 304 15.56 1.74 -27.97
CA ARG A 304 14.11 1.65 -27.73
C ARG A 304 13.84 1.36 -26.26
N LEU A 305 13.40 2.36 -25.51
CA LEU A 305 13.02 2.20 -24.09
C LEU A 305 11.49 2.03 -23.99
N PRO A 306 10.97 1.21 -23.05
CA PRO A 306 9.54 1.22 -22.76
C PRO A 306 9.18 2.56 -22.11
N ALA A 307 8.10 3.20 -22.56
CA ALA A 307 7.81 4.60 -22.25
C ALA A 307 7.63 4.90 -20.75
N VAL A 308 7.00 3.98 -19.99
CA VAL A 308 6.69 4.13 -18.55
C VAL A 308 7.55 3.18 -17.70
N SER A 309 8.87 3.15 -17.98
CA SER A 309 9.85 2.26 -17.34
C SER A 309 10.79 2.97 -16.36
N ALA A 310 11.44 2.19 -15.49
CA ALA A 310 12.52 2.67 -14.64
C ALA A 310 13.73 3.15 -15.47
N GLU A 311 13.98 2.52 -16.62
CA GLU A 311 15.02 2.88 -17.57
C GLU A 311 14.72 4.19 -18.32
N ALA A 312 13.47 4.46 -18.69
CA ALA A 312 13.04 5.76 -19.22
C ALA A 312 13.18 6.87 -18.16
N ALA A 313 12.78 6.60 -16.92
CA ALA A 313 12.96 7.53 -15.81
C ALA A 313 14.46 7.77 -15.47
N LEU A 314 15.32 6.75 -15.62
CA LEU A 314 16.77 6.91 -15.52
C LEU A 314 17.30 7.78 -16.66
N ALA A 315 16.84 7.57 -17.89
CA ALA A 315 17.24 8.37 -19.05
C ALA A 315 16.87 9.85 -18.88
N LEU A 316 15.67 10.17 -18.38
CA LEU A 316 15.28 11.55 -18.01
C LEU A 316 16.24 12.19 -16.98
N ARG A 317 16.79 11.41 -16.05
CA ARG A 317 17.74 11.88 -15.01
C ARG A 317 19.22 11.92 -15.45
N THR A 318 19.57 11.43 -16.65
CA THR A 318 20.98 11.17 -17.03
C THR A 318 21.36 11.54 -18.47
N VAL A 319 20.43 11.50 -19.42
CA VAL A 319 20.71 11.82 -20.83
C VAL A 319 20.89 13.32 -21.00
N GLN A 320 22.05 13.71 -21.53
CA GLN A 320 22.47 15.11 -21.67
C GLN A 320 21.70 15.85 -22.78
N ASP A 321 21.27 15.15 -23.82
CA ASP A 321 20.54 15.71 -24.96
C ASP A 321 19.10 16.12 -24.58
N GLU A 322 18.74 17.38 -24.85
CA GLU A 322 17.45 17.95 -24.43
C GLU A 322 16.28 17.40 -25.28
N ASP A 323 16.47 17.16 -26.57
CA ASP A 323 15.44 16.57 -27.44
C ASP A 323 15.18 15.09 -27.13
N ALA A 324 16.20 14.32 -26.73
CA ALA A 324 16.03 12.97 -26.22
C ALA A 324 15.20 12.96 -24.93
N ARG A 325 15.53 13.82 -23.95
CA ARG A 325 14.72 13.95 -22.72
C ARG A 325 13.28 14.36 -23.04
N LYS A 326 13.08 15.33 -23.94
CA LYS A 326 11.76 15.78 -24.41
C LYS A 326 10.94 14.62 -24.99
N LYS A 327 11.52 13.81 -25.88
CA LYS A 327 10.84 12.63 -26.47
C LYS A 327 10.43 11.61 -25.41
N ILE A 328 11.31 11.31 -24.45
CA ILE A 328 10.99 10.41 -23.34
C ILE A 328 9.85 11.00 -22.48
N TYR A 329 9.91 12.30 -22.18
CA TYR A 329 8.92 12.98 -21.35
C TYR A 329 7.51 12.87 -21.96
N TYR A 330 7.34 13.24 -23.22
CA TYR A 330 6.05 13.10 -23.93
C TYR A 330 5.55 11.65 -23.90
N ALA A 331 6.37 10.67 -24.27
CA ALA A 331 5.97 9.25 -24.24
C ALA A 331 5.55 8.78 -22.83
N SER A 332 6.22 9.26 -21.78
CA SER A 332 5.93 8.94 -20.37
C SER A 332 4.73 9.71 -19.76
N ARG A 333 4.21 10.73 -20.45
CA ARG A 333 3.15 11.63 -19.95
C ARG A 333 1.88 11.63 -20.83
N THR A 334 1.89 10.96 -21.98
CA THR A 334 0.71 10.81 -22.85
C THR A 334 0.09 9.43 -22.67
N ALA A 335 -1.01 9.34 -21.91
CA ALA A 335 -1.79 8.12 -21.75
C ALA A 335 -2.54 7.74 -23.04
N SER A 336 -2.96 6.49 -23.14
CA SER A 336 -3.78 6.05 -24.27
C SER A 336 -5.17 6.70 -24.24
N GLN A 337 -5.75 6.89 -25.42
CA GLN A 337 -7.12 7.38 -25.57
C GLN A 337 -8.18 6.40 -25.00
N ALA A 338 -7.82 5.14 -24.73
CA ALA A 338 -8.69 4.22 -23.99
C ALA A 338 -8.66 4.51 -22.48
N SER A 339 -7.46 4.72 -21.90
CA SER A 339 -7.27 5.03 -20.48
C SER A 339 -8.02 6.31 -20.08
N VAL A 340 -7.93 7.36 -20.92
CA VAL A 340 -8.61 8.64 -20.68
C VAL A 340 -10.14 8.49 -20.69
N ARG A 341 -10.71 7.75 -21.66
CA ARG A 341 -12.17 7.52 -21.71
C ARG A 341 -12.70 6.68 -20.55
N LEU A 342 -11.93 5.70 -20.06
CA LEU A 342 -12.33 4.90 -18.89
C LEU A 342 -12.35 5.76 -17.62
N LEU A 343 -11.37 6.66 -17.46
CA LEU A 343 -11.38 7.66 -16.38
C LEU A 343 -12.61 8.58 -16.47
N GLU A 344 -12.87 9.15 -17.65
CA GLU A 344 -14.00 10.07 -17.87
C GLU A 344 -15.36 9.38 -17.63
N GLN A 345 -15.50 8.11 -18.06
CA GLN A 345 -16.67 7.29 -17.76
C GLN A 345 -16.83 7.04 -16.25
N MET A 346 -15.76 6.69 -15.52
CA MET A 346 -15.80 6.48 -14.07
C MET A 346 -16.23 7.75 -13.31
N LEU A 347 -15.69 8.91 -13.71
CA LEU A 347 -16.02 10.21 -13.11
C LEU A 347 -17.48 10.62 -13.40
N GLY A 348 -17.97 10.36 -14.61
CA GLY A 348 -19.37 10.57 -14.97
C GLY A 348 -20.35 9.74 -14.13
N LEU A 349 -20.10 8.43 -14.01
CA LEU A 349 -20.91 7.53 -13.19
C LEU A 349 -20.91 7.93 -11.70
N ARG A 350 -19.79 8.44 -11.18
CA ARG A 350 -19.70 8.98 -9.82
C ARG A 350 -20.49 10.25 -9.60
N SER A 351 -20.56 11.12 -10.60
CA SER A 351 -21.42 12.31 -10.57
C SER A 351 -22.89 11.91 -10.49
N GLU A 352 -23.33 10.92 -11.29
CA GLU A 352 -24.69 10.37 -11.23
C GLU A 352 -25.00 9.72 -9.88
N LEU A 353 -24.08 8.89 -9.34
CA LEU A 353 -24.26 8.22 -8.05
C LEU A 353 -24.44 9.23 -6.90
N ALA A 354 -23.64 10.30 -6.87
CA ALA A 354 -23.73 11.32 -5.83
C ALA A 354 -25.04 12.11 -5.91
N GLN A 355 -25.47 12.48 -7.12
CA GLN A 355 -26.75 13.15 -7.35
C GLN A 355 -27.93 12.27 -6.95
N LEU A 356 -27.90 10.98 -7.30
CA LEU A 356 -28.90 9.98 -6.91
C LEU A 356 -28.99 9.84 -5.39
N ALA A 357 -27.84 9.83 -4.69
CA ALA A 357 -27.76 9.76 -3.24
C ALA A 357 -28.07 11.09 -2.52
N GLY A 358 -28.37 12.17 -3.26
CA GLY A 358 -28.77 13.47 -2.70
C GLY A 358 -27.60 14.36 -2.24
N PHE A 359 -26.44 14.28 -2.89
CA PHE A 359 -25.27 15.11 -2.63
C PHE A 359 -24.94 16.02 -3.83
N ASP A 360 -24.47 17.24 -3.57
CA ASP A 360 -24.08 18.21 -4.61
C ASP A 360 -22.91 17.74 -5.48
N SER A 361 -22.04 16.87 -4.94
CA SER A 361 -20.98 16.21 -5.70
C SER A 361 -20.47 14.93 -5.05
N TYR A 362 -19.69 14.14 -5.79
CA TYR A 362 -19.05 12.94 -5.23
C TYR A 362 -18.06 13.28 -4.10
N ALA A 363 -17.37 14.42 -4.17
CA ALA A 363 -16.54 14.90 -3.06
C ALA A 363 -17.35 15.20 -1.79
N HIS A 364 -18.53 15.80 -1.91
CA HIS A 364 -19.45 15.96 -0.76
C HIS A 364 -19.87 14.60 -0.18
N MET A 365 -20.13 13.60 -1.03
CA MET A 365 -20.49 12.25 -0.58
C MET A 365 -19.34 11.51 0.10
N ALA A 366 -18.13 11.59 -0.45
CA ALA A 366 -16.93 10.93 0.08
C ALA A 366 -16.48 11.56 1.40
N LEU A 367 -16.38 12.89 1.46
CA LEU A 367 -15.80 13.61 2.60
C LEU A 367 -16.71 13.66 3.83
N ARG A 368 -18.05 13.67 3.64
CA ARG A 368 -18.99 13.87 4.74
C ARG A 368 -18.84 12.80 5.84
N ASP A 369 -18.63 13.29 7.06
CA ASP A 369 -18.61 12.60 8.38
C ASP A 369 -17.61 11.44 8.57
N ARG A 370 -16.85 11.03 7.53
CA ARG A 370 -15.78 10.02 7.60
C ARG A 370 -14.36 10.57 7.40
N MET A 371 -14.25 11.88 7.18
CA MET A 371 -12.99 12.62 7.04
C MET A 371 -12.99 13.81 8.01
N MET A 372 -11.84 14.14 8.59
CA MET A 372 -11.62 15.37 9.36
C MET A 372 -12.01 16.60 8.54
N ALA A 373 -11.70 16.63 7.24
CA ALA A 373 -12.03 17.77 6.37
C ALA A 373 -13.53 18.05 6.21
N LYS A 374 -14.40 17.03 6.31
CA LYS A 374 -15.88 17.06 6.16
C LYS A 374 -16.45 17.57 4.81
N THR A 375 -15.87 18.60 4.17
CA THR A 375 -16.37 19.21 2.93
C THR A 375 -15.23 19.58 1.95
N PRO A 376 -15.46 19.63 0.63
CA PRO A 376 -14.41 19.94 -0.34
C PRO A 376 -13.93 21.40 -0.27
N GLU A 377 -14.74 22.33 0.22
CA GLU A 377 -14.34 23.73 0.49
C GLU A 377 -13.26 23.77 1.57
N SER A 378 -13.41 22.93 2.60
CA SER A 378 -12.48 22.83 3.72
C SER A 378 -11.15 22.19 3.27
N VAL A 379 -11.21 21.17 2.41
CA VAL A 379 -10.03 20.63 1.69
C VAL A 379 -9.37 21.73 0.83
N HIS A 380 -10.16 22.52 0.10
CA HIS A 380 -9.64 23.59 -0.76
C HIS A 380 -8.93 24.69 0.04
N GLN A 381 -9.47 25.09 1.21
CA GLN A 381 -8.79 26.05 2.09
C GLN A 381 -7.46 25.51 2.62
N PHE A 382 -7.40 24.23 3.01
CA PHE A 382 -6.16 23.56 3.40
C PHE A 382 -5.12 23.57 2.27
N LEU A 383 -5.50 23.12 1.07
CA LEU A 383 -4.58 23.02 -0.08
C LEU A 383 -4.09 24.40 -0.54
N LEU A 384 -4.95 25.43 -0.53
CA LEU A 384 -4.55 26.81 -0.80
C LEU A 384 -3.61 27.38 0.27
N ALA A 385 -3.85 27.09 1.56
CA ALA A 385 -2.96 27.52 2.64
C ALA A 385 -1.59 26.84 2.54
N LEU A 386 -1.57 25.55 2.18
CA LEU A 386 -0.34 24.78 2.04
C LEU A 386 0.51 25.24 0.84
N SER A 387 -0.10 25.47 -0.33
CA SER A 387 0.59 26.03 -1.51
C SER A 387 1.22 27.40 -1.18
N ARG A 388 0.48 28.29 -0.50
CA ARG A 388 1.02 29.59 -0.04
C ARG A 388 2.20 29.43 0.93
N SER A 389 2.18 28.44 1.82
CA SER A 389 3.28 28.15 2.75
C SER A 389 4.51 27.56 2.03
N ASN A 390 4.28 26.78 0.97
CA ASN A 390 5.31 26.10 0.17
C ASN A 390 5.99 27.00 -0.88
N ALA A 391 5.27 27.95 -1.48
CA ALA A 391 5.73 28.76 -2.61
C ALA A 391 7.10 29.47 -2.44
N PRO A 392 7.46 30.08 -1.27
CA PRO A 392 8.78 30.72 -1.08
C PRO A 392 9.96 29.72 -1.09
N LEU A 393 9.65 28.44 -0.92
CA LEU A 393 10.57 27.33 -1.06
C LEU A 393 10.65 26.90 -2.54
N VAL A 394 9.50 26.71 -3.20
CA VAL A 394 9.39 26.35 -4.64
C VAL A 394 10.22 27.30 -5.50
N GLU A 395 10.04 28.61 -5.28
CA GLU A 395 10.75 29.69 -5.98
C GLU A 395 12.28 29.51 -5.92
N ARG A 396 12.81 29.22 -4.72
CA ARG A 396 14.24 28.95 -4.50
C ARG A 396 14.72 27.74 -5.29
N GLU A 397 13.91 26.68 -5.40
CA GLU A 397 14.28 25.49 -6.17
C GLU A 397 14.36 25.77 -7.67
N VAL A 398 13.37 26.48 -8.18
CA VAL A 398 13.31 26.86 -9.60
C VAL A 398 14.51 27.74 -9.93
N GLN A 399 14.87 28.68 -9.06
CA GLN A 399 16.10 29.47 -9.17
C GLN A 399 17.37 28.59 -9.19
N ASP A 400 17.51 27.65 -8.25
CA ASP A 400 18.64 26.70 -8.22
C ASP A 400 18.76 25.90 -9.54
N LEU A 401 17.63 25.45 -10.10
CA LEU A 401 17.58 24.63 -11.33
C LEU A 401 17.79 25.44 -12.61
N VAL A 402 17.23 26.64 -12.70
CA VAL A 402 17.47 27.58 -13.80
C VAL A 402 18.94 28.00 -13.82
N ALA A 403 19.56 28.23 -12.65
CA ALA A 403 21.00 28.47 -12.56
C ALA A 403 21.82 27.27 -13.05
N ALA A 404 21.43 26.04 -12.72
CA ALA A 404 22.06 24.83 -13.25
C ALA A 404 21.92 24.69 -14.78
N LYS A 405 20.76 25.06 -15.36
CA LYS A 405 20.57 25.10 -16.83
C LYS A 405 21.46 26.14 -17.49
N ARG A 406 21.53 27.38 -16.94
CA ARG A 406 22.45 28.44 -17.40
C ARG A 406 23.91 27.99 -17.39
N TYR A 407 24.34 27.31 -16.33
CA TYR A 407 25.72 26.81 -16.22
C TYR A 407 26.03 25.71 -17.26
N ALA A 408 25.07 24.82 -17.52
CA ALA A 408 25.23 23.71 -18.47
C ALA A 408 25.11 24.11 -19.96
N GLN A 409 24.61 25.31 -20.26
CA GLN A 409 24.44 25.82 -21.63
C GLN A 409 25.27 27.09 -21.85
N PRO A 410 26.58 27.00 -22.21
CA PRO A 410 27.46 28.16 -22.35
C PRO A 410 26.97 29.23 -23.34
N ALA A 411 26.23 28.84 -24.38
CA ALA A 411 25.61 29.79 -25.30
C ALA A 411 24.62 30.76 -24.61
N ALA A 412 23.94 30.31 -23.53
CA ALA A 412 23.04 31.13 -22.73
C ALA A 412 23.76 32.04 -21.71
N GLN A 413 25.10 31.98 -21.61
CA GLN A 413 25.90 32.86 -20.75
C GLN A 413 26.34 34.14 -21.47
N HIS A 414 26.07 34.26 -22.77
CA HIS A 414 26.38 35.42 -23.61
C HIS A 414 25.15 36.01 -24.31
N ALA A 415 23.95 35.46 -24.10
CA ALA A 415 22.70 36.09 -24.51
C ALA A 415 22.41 37.31 -23.60
N THR A 416 21.89 38.40 -24.18
CA THR A 416 21.41 39.53 -23.36
C THR A 416 20.09 39.17 -22.67
N GLU A 417 19.73 39.87 -21.59
CA GLU A 417 18.48 39.64 -20.86
C GLU A 417 17.22 39.80 -21.74
N ALA A 418 17.33 40.53 -22.87
CA ALA A 418 16.26 40.71 -23.84
C ALA A 418 16.09 39.53 -24.82
N GLU A 419 17.11 38.68 -25.01
CA GLU A 419 17.18 37.74 -26.14
C GLU A 419 16.89 36.28 -25.79
N THR A 420 16.87 35.89 -24.51
CA THR A 420 16.33 34.57 -24.14
C THR A 420 15.82 34.51 -22.71
N THR A 421 14.49 34.43 -22.52
CA THR A 421 13.92 33.97 -21.25
C THR A 421 14.15 32.46 -21.12
N LEU A 422 15.30 32.07 -20.56
CA LEU A 422 15.70 30.67 -20.40
C LEU A 422 14.79 29.95 -19.40
N ARG A 423 13.71 29.35 -19.92
CA ARG A 423 12.76 28.55 -19.14
C ARG A 423 13.31 27.16 -18.84
N LEU A 424 13.01 26.66 -17.64
CA LEU A 424 13.18 25.26 -17.26
C LEU A 424 12.03 24.46 -17.87
N ASN A 425 12.32 23.60 -18.84
CA ASN A 425 11.28 22.77 -19.45
C ASN A 425 10.96 21.56 -18.54
N PRO A 426 9.78 20.92 -18.65
CA PRO A 426 9.42 19.78 -17.80
C PRO A 426 10.41 18.60 -17.90
N TRP A 427 10.92 18.35 -19.11
CA TRP A 427 11.96 17.36 -19.39
C TRP A 427 13.38 17.73 -18.89
N ASP A 428 13.57 18.94 -18.36
CA ASP A 428 14.83 19.38 -17.74
C ASP A 428 14.84 19.17 -16.22
N ARG A 429 13.66 19.20 -15.60
CA ARG A 429 13.44 19.14 -14.14
C ARG A 429 14.24 18.01 -13.50
N ASP A 430 13.99 16.79 -13.97
CA ASP A 430 14.55 15.56 -13.39
C ASP A 430 16.06 15.43 -13.66
N PHE A 431 16.56 16.02 -14.75
CA PHE A 431 17.97 16.08 -15.11
C PHE A 431 18.75 17.05 -14.22
N TYR A 432 18.34 18.31 -14.10
CA TYR A 432 19.10 19.29 -13.29
C TYR A 432 19.01 19.01 -11.79
N MET A 433 17.92 18.38 -11.31
CA MET A 433 17.86 17.86 -9.95
C MET A 433 18.84 16.71 -9.71
N SER A 434 19.04 15.83 -10.70
CA SER A 434 20.07 14.78 -10.67
C SER A 434 21.48 15.39 -10.62
N VAL A 435 21.77 16.38 -11.47
CA VAL A 435 23.04 17.13 -11.48
C VAL A 435 23.32 17.80 -10.13
N LEU A 436 22.35 18.51 -9.55
CA LEU A 436 22.53 19.20 -8.27
C LEU A 436 22.70 18.23 -7.08
N ARG A 437 21.99 17.09 -7.07
CA ARG A 437 22.21 16.02 -6.07
C ARG A 437 23.60 15.38 -6.19
N GLN A 438 24.09 15.18 -7.42
CA GLN A 438 25.44 14.66 -7.65
C GLN A 438 26.52 15.67 -7.24
N ALA A 439 26.31 16.96 -7.53
CA ALA A 439 27.22 18.03 -7.13
C ALA A 439 27.34 18.16 -5.60
N ALA A 440 26.22 18.04 -4.86
CA ALA A 440 26.23 18.00 -3.40
C ALA A 440 26.93 16.73 -2.84
N ALA A 441 26.82 15.59 -3.51
CA ALA A 441 27.44 14.32 -3.09
C ALA A 441 28.95 14.23 -3.36
N ALA A 442 29.50 15.14 -4.18
CA ALA A 442 30.93 15.24 -4.44
C ALA A 442 31.69 15.73 -3.19
N PRO A 443 32.94 15.31 -2.95
CA PRO A 443 33.73 15.82 -1.84
C PRO A 443 34.03 17.31 -2.03
N THR A 444 33.19 18.17 -1.45
CA THR A 444 33.50 19.59 -1.31
C THR A 444 34.83 19.71 -0.58
N GLY A 445 35.72 20.55 -1.12
CA GLY A 445 37.08 20.69 -0.58
C GLY A 445 37.10 21.53 0.69
N GLN A 446 36.29 21.17 1.69
CA GLN A 446 36.21 21.85 2.97
C GLN A 446 37.62 22.00 3.55
N VAL A 447 37.97 23.22 3.88
CA VAL A 447 39.20 23.56 4.57
C VAL A 447 38.85 23.70 6.04
N ASP A 448 39.63 23.06 6.90
CA ASP A 448 39.56 23.25 8.34
C ASP A 448 39.79 24.76 8.64
N PRO A 449 38.81 25.48 9.20
CA PRO A 449 38.92 26.92 9.41
C PRO A 449 39.95 27.30 10.48
N THR A 450 40.39 26.34 11.29
CA THR A 450 41.38 26.48 12.36
C THR A 450 42.80 26.13 11.92
N THR A 451 42.99 25.17 11.00
CA THR A 451 44.35 24.73 10.57
C THR A 451 44.71 25.09 9.12
N GLY A 452 43.74 25.55 8.32
CA GLY A 452 43.94 25.82 6.89
C GLY A 452 44.17 24.56 6.04
N GLN A 453 44.08 23.37 6.64
CA GLN A 453 44.28 22.11 5.93
C GLN A 453 43.00 21.65 5.23
N ARG A 454 43.14 21.11 4.03
CA ARG A 454 42.02 20.54 3.26
C ARG A 454 41.59 19.24 3.94
N LEU A 455 40.38 19.22 4.50
CA LEU A 455 39.85 18.05 5.19
C LEU A 455 39.82 16.86 4.23
N VAL A 456 40.60 15.83 4.55
CA VAL A 456 40.54 14.56 3.84
C VAL A 456 39.20 13.92 4.20
N PRO A 457 38.30 13.64 3.24
CA PRO A 457 37.02 13.03 3.56
C PRO A 457 37.28 11.68 4.24
N LYS A 458 36.71 11.49 5.45
CA LYS A 458 36.76 10.20 6.16
C LYS A 458 36.39 9.10 5.18
N LYS A 459 37.21 8.06 5.12
CA LYS A 459 37.03 6.90 4.23
C LYS A 459 35.65 6.28 4.48
N ARG A 460 34.67 6.55 3.58
CA ARG A 460 33.25 6.18 3.75
C ARG A 460 33.11 4.73 4.24
N SER A 461 32.32 4.55 5.29
CA SER A 461 32.25 3.31 6.09
C SER A 461 31.39 2.23 5.42
N GLY A 462 31.70 1.87 4.18
CA GLY A 462 30.91 0.94 3.38
C GLY A 462 29.56 1.50 2.92
N PRO A 463 28.63 0.64 2.47
CA PRO A 463 27.23 0.98 2.23
C PRO A 463 26.49 1.18 3.56
N LEU A 464 25.59 2.17 3.62
CA LEU A 464 24.82 2.47 4.83
C LEU A 464 23.95 1.29 5.31
N SER A 465 23.50 0.42 4.40
CA SER A 465 22.71 -0.78 4.72
C SER A 465 23.45 -1.80 5.60
N HIS A 466 24.79 -1.75 5.68
CA HIS A 466 25.54 -2.58 6.61
C HIS A 466 25.24 -2.26 8.08
N TYR A 467 24.64 -1.10 8.37
CA TYR A 467 24.22 -0.67 9.71
C TYR A 467 22.75 -1.02 10.04
N PHE A 468 22.04 -1.66 9.10
CA PHE A 468 20.60 -1.91 9.16
C PHE A 468 20.27 -3.38 8.84
N SER A 469 20.88 -4.30 9.61
CA SER A 469 20.44 -5.70 9.67
C SER A 469 19.01 -5.80 10.20
N LEU A 470 18.13 -6.57 9.56
CA LEU A 470 16.71 -6.65 9.92
C LEU A 470 16.47 -6.94 11.42
N GLY A 471 17.24 -7.85 12.02
CA GLY A 471 17.15 -8.16 13.45
C GLY A 471 17.53 -6.98 14.36
N THR A 472 18.52 -6.17 13.95
CA THR A 472 18.83 -4.93 14.67
C THR A 472 17.72 -3.88 14.53
N VAL A 473 17.08 -3.76 13.36
CA VAL A 473 15.95 -2.83 13.16
C VAL A 473 14.75 -3.24 14.03
N MET A 474 14.44 -4.54 14.11
CA MET A 474 13.39 -5.06 14.99
C MET A 474 13.69 -4.85 16.49
N GLN A 475 14.95 -5.00 16.91
CA GLN A 475 15.37 -4.53 18.25
C GLN A 475 15.09 -3.04 18.44
N GLY A 476 15.46 -2.20 17.46
CA GLY A 476 15.24 -0.75 17.51
C GLY A 476 13.78 -0.37 17.75
N LEU A 477 12.87 -0.98 17.00
CA LEU A 477 11.42 -0.79 17.15
C LEU A 477 10.94 -1.22 18.54
N SER A 478 11.31 -2.42 19.02
CA SER A 478 10.94 -2.85 20.38
C SER A 478 11.52 -1.94 21.47
N ARG A 479 12.76 -1.47 21.32
CA ARG A 479 13.43 -0.56 22.26
C ARG A 479 12.78 0.83 22.28
N LEU A 480 12.28 1.30 21.13
CA LEU A 480 11.58 2.57 20.99
C LEU A 480 10.19 2.50 21.63
N PHE A 481 9.37 1.51 21.30
CA PHE A 481 8.03 1.37 21.88
C PHE A 481 8.05 1.03 23.37
N GLN A 482 9.11 0.38 23.88
CA GLN A 482 9.29 0.17 25.31
C GLN A 482 9.54 1.50 26.04
N ARG A 483 10.25 2.45 25.39
CA ARG A 483 10.52 3.79 25.93
C ARG A 483 9.32 4.73 25.82
N LEU A 484 8.54 4.66 24.74
CA LEU A 484 7.38 5.53 24.50
C LEU A 484 6.09 5.02 25.16
N TYR A 485 5.77 3.74 24.96
CA TYR A 485 4.46 3.16 25.25
C TYR A 485 4.48 2.04 26.29
N GLY A 486 5.65 1.56 26.71
CA GLY A 486 5.81 0.40 27.60
C GLY A 486 5.67 -0.94 26.87
N LEU A 487 5.57 -0.91 25.55
CA LEU A 487 5.33 -2.08 24.70
C LEU A 487 6.66 -2.72 24.28
N ARG A 488 6.76 -4.04 24.38
CA ARG A 488 7.94 -4.81 23.94
C ARG A 488 7.51 -6.01 23.08
N PHE A 489 8.34 -6.39 22.13
CA PHE A 489 8.11 -7.57 21.30
C PHE A 489 8.72 -8.82 21.95
N VAL A 490 7.94 -9.89 22.03
CA VAL A 490 8.35 -11.17 22.61
C VAL A 490 8.25 -12.25 21.55
N PRO A 491 9.39 -12.76 21.02
CA PRO A 491 9.40 -13.91 20.11
C PRO A 491 8.55 -15.08 20.62
N ARG A 492 7.70 -15.64 19.75
CA ARG A 492 6.93 -16.85 20.02
C ARG A 492 7.16 -17.94 18.98
N GLU A 493 7.33 -19.14 19.49
CA GLU A 493 7.20 -20.37 18.72
C GLU A 493 5.77 -20.50 18.20
N THR A 494 5.61 -21.06 17.01
CA THR A 494 4.30 -21.20 16.36
C THR A 494 3.88 -22.69 16.29
N PRO A 495 2.73 -23.09 16.87
CA PRO A 495 2.20 -24.45 16.74
C PRO A 495 1.86 -24.80 15.28
N PRO A 496 1.77 -26.11 14.95
CA PRO A 496 1.50 -26.60 13.60
C PRO A 496 0.27 -25.96 12.96
N GLY A 497 0.47 -25.34 11.79
CA GLY A 497 -0.59 -24.68 11.03
C GLY A 497 -0.97 -23.27 11.48
N GLU A 498 -0.33 -22.68 12.50
CA GLU A 498 -0.61 -21.29 12.90
C GLU A 498 -0.19 -20.26 11.84
N THR A 499 0.86 -20.55 11.06
CA THR A 499 1.44 -19.65 10.05
C THR A 499 1.38 -20.23 8.65
N TRP A 500 1.13 -19.37 7.66
CA TRP A 500 0.98 -19.71 6.25
C TRP A 500 2.30 -20.07 5.55
N HIS A 501 3.43 -19.51 6.00
CA HIS A 501 4.74 -19.74 5.37
C HIS A 501 5.86 -19.89 6.43
N PRO A 502 6.84 -20.81 6.27
CA PRO A 502 7.84 -21.13 7.30
C PRO A 502 8.84 -20.01 7.65
N ASP A 503 8.87 -18.90 6.90
CA ASP A 503 9.62 -17.68 7.26
C ASP A 503 8.79 -16.65 8.06
N VAL A 504 7.51 -16.88 8.34
CA VAL A 504 6.70 -15.98 9.18
C VAL A 504 7.14 -16.10 10.64
N ARG A 505 7.60 -14.99 11.23
CA ARG A 505 7.90 -14.92 12.69
C ARG A 505 6.64 -14.45 13.42
N ARG A 506 6.33 -15.01 14.60
CA ARG A 506 5.33 -14.43 15.51
C ARG A 506 6.02 -13.71 16.68
N LEU A 507 5.51 -12.54 17.02
CA LEU A 507 5.86 -11.73 18.16
C LEU A 507 4.57 -11.48 18.97
N ASP A 508 4.53 -11.87 20.23
CA ASP A 508 3.52 -11.36 21.16
C ASP A 508 3.94 -9.93 21.57
N VAL A 509 3.02 -8.96 21.54
CA VAL A 509 3.29 -7.61 22.03
C VAL A 509 2.84 -7.52 23.49
N VAL A 510 3.78 -7.16 24.37
CA VAL A 510 3.57 -7.13 25.82
C VAL A 510 3.73 -5.72 26.36
N SER A 511 2.70 -5.22 27.04
CA SER A 511 2.69 -3.99 27.83
C SER A 511 3.26 -4.22 29.23
N ASP A 512 3.93 -3.21 29.77
CA ASP A 512 4.40 -3.15 31.16
C ASP A 512 3.24 -3.10 32.19
N THR A 513 2.09 -2.51 31.83
CA THR A 513 0.88 -2.48 32.67
C THR A 513 -0.01 -3.71 32.49
N ASP A 514 -0.36 -4.01 31.23
CA ASP A 514 -1.50 -4.88 30.90
C ASP A 514 -1.11 -6.35 30.69
N GLY A 515 0.17 -6.63 30.41
CA GLY A 515 0.61 -7.94 29.92
C GLY A 515 0.42 -8.07 28.40
N HIS A 516 -0.12 -9.18 27.92
CA HIS A 516 -0.27 -9.46 26.49
C HIS A 516 -1.38 -8.59 25.87
N VAL A 517 -1.03 -7.74 24.89
CA VAL A 517 -1.93 -6.71 24.32
C VAL A 517 -2.14 -6.79 22.81
N ALA A 518 -1.32 -7.55 22.06
CA ALA A 518 -1.54 -7.83 20.64
C ALA A 518 -0.70 -9.04 20.18
N VAL A 519 -1.09 -9.67 19.06
CA VAL A 519 -0.27 -10.66 18.36
C VAL A 519 0.17 -10.09 17.02
N LEU A 520 1.48 -10.10 16.74
CA LEU A 520 2.07 -9.57 15.51
C LEU A 520 2.80 -10.69 14.76
N TYR A 521 2.35 -10.97 13.54
CA TYR A 521 3.03 -11.86 12.60
C TYR A 521 3.84 -11.03 11.60
N CYS A 522 5.08 -11.46 11.31
CA CYS A 522 6.02 -10.74 10.47
C CYS A 522 6.41 -11.58 9.25
N ASP A 523 5.89 -11.22 8.07
CA ASP A 523 6.20 -11.80 6.76
C ASP A 523 7.04 -10.81 5.95
N LEU A 524 8.32 -10.70 6.30
CA LEU A 524 9.19 -9.59 5.88
C LEU A 524 10.16 -9.93 4.73
N PHE A 525 10.09 -11.12 4.16
CA PHE A 525 11.05 -11.61 3.16
C PHE A 525 10.42 -11.84 1.78
N TYR A 526 11.20 -11.58 0.72
CA TYR A 526 10.80 -11.79 -0.67
C TYR A 526 10.44 -13.26 -0.99
N ARG A 527 9.33 -13.45 -1.70
CA ARG A 527 8.97 -14.68 -2.44
C ARG A 527 7.94 -14.37 -3.55
N GLY A 528 7.85 -15.22 -4.57
CA GLY A 528 7.09 -14.94 -5.81
C GLY A 528 5.57 -15.11 -5.73
N ASP A 529 5.08 -15.73 -4.65
CA ASP A 529 3.67 -16.09 -4.39
C ASP A 529 2.90 -15.06 -3.52
N LYS A 530 3.52 -13.91 -3.24
CA LYS A 530 3.01 -12.89 -2.30
C LYS A 530 3.03 -11.48 -2.92
N SER A 531 2.21 -10.57 -2.40
CA SER A 531 2.30 -9.15 -2.72
C SER A 531 3.71 -8.58 -2.44
N PRO A 532 4.38 -7.95 -3.42
CA PRO A 532 5.67 -7.28 -3.20
C PRO A 532 5.52 -5.90 -2.54
N ASN A 533 4.30 -5.45 -2.26
CA ASN A 533 4.05 -4.17 -1.64
C ASN A 533 4.04 -4.32 -0.11
N PRO A 534 4.76 -3.47 0.64
CA PRO A 534 4.62 -3.34 2.08
C PRO A 534 3.16 -3.04 2.47
N ALA A 535 2.70 -3.68 3.55
CA ALA A 535 1.37 -3.45 4.13
C ALA A 535 1.24 -4.02 5.55
N HIS A 536 0.49 -3.31 6.39
CA HIS A 536 -0.07 -3.77 7.66
C HIS A 536 -1.50 -4.30 7.47
N PHE A 537 -1.81 -5.51 7.94
CA PHE A 537 -3.17 -6.07 7.95
C PHE A 537 -3.65 -6.36 9.37
N THR A 538 -4.85 -5.87 9.73
CA THR A 538 -5.52 -6.22 10.99
C THR A 538 -6.45 -7.42 10.77
N VAL A 539 -5.94 -8.63 11.01
CA VAL A 539 -6.65 -9.92 10.83
C VAL A 539 -7.77 -10.15 11.87
N ARG A 540 -7.67 -9.48 13.03
CA ARG A 540 -8.71 -9.39 14.07
C ARG A 540 -8.52 -8.06 14.80
N CYS A 541 -9.56 -7.26 15.01
CA CYS A 541 -9.44 -6.03 15.81
C CYS A 541 -9.66 -6.29 17.31
N SER A 542 -9.26 -5.33 18.14
CA SER A 542 -9.65 -5.29 19.55
C SER A 542 -11.16 -5.00 19.68
N ARG A 543 -11.82 -5.67 20.62
CA ARG A 543 -13.09 -5.25 21.23
C ARG A 543 -13.28 -6.02 22.53
N GLU A 544 -14.25 -5.63 23.34
CA GLU A 544 -14.71 -6.44 24.47
C GLU A 544 -15.59 -7.59 23.98
N ILE A 545 -15.43 -8.76 24.60
CA ILE A 545 -16.29 -9.95 24.42
C ILE A 545 -17.32 -9.93 25.54
N ALA A 546 -18.59 -9.81 25.19
CA ALA A 546 -19.66 -9.72 26.17
C ALA A 546 -19.95 -11.09 26.85
N PRO A 547 -20.44 -11.11 28.10
CA PRO A 547 -20.63 -12.36 28.85
C PRO A 547 -21.62 -13.35 28.20
N ASP A 548 -22.60 -12.85 27.44
CA ASP A 548 -23.55 -13.66 26.68
C ASP A 548 -22.89 -14.38 25.49
N GLU A 549 -21.83 -13.82 24.90
CA GLU A 549 -21.06 -14.48 23.84
C GLU A 549 -20.23 -15.65 24.39
N ILE A 550 -19.70 -15.49 25.61
CA ILE A 550 -18.97 -16.54 26.32
C ILE A 550 -19.95 -17.65 26.75
N ALA A 551 -21.18 -17.28 27.13
CA ALA A 551 -22.26 -18.23 27.42
C ALA A 551 -22.75 -18.95 26.16
N GLU A 552 -22.89 -18.25 25.02
CA GLU A 552 -23.19 -18.87 23.73
C GLU A 552 -22.10 -19.86 23.31
N ALA A 553 -20.83 -19.48 23.46
CA ALA A 553 -19.69 -20.35 23.16
C ALA A 553 -19.61 -21.57 24.11
N ALA A 554 -20.01 -21.41 25.38
CA ALA A 554 -20.12 -22.53 26.33
C ALA A 554 -21.24 -23.53 25.98
N ALA A 555 -22.22 -23.12 25.16
CA ALA A 555 -23.34 -23.94 24.70
C ALA A 555 -23.19 -24.41 23.24
N ALA A 556 -22.01 -24.25 22.63
CA ALA A 556 -21.76 -24.57 21.23
C ALA A 556 -21.01 -25.90 21.03
N ASP A 557 -21.61 -26.80 20.26
CA ASP A 557 -21.00 -28.06 19.83
C ASP A 557 -20.05 -27.88 18.63
N GLY A 558 -19.27 -28.93 18.31
CA GLY A 558 -18.46 -29.01 17.09
C GLY A 558 -17.05 -28.43 17.22
N ALA A 559 -16.57 -27.71 16.21
CA ALA A 559 -15.17 -27.28 16.11
C ALA A 559 -14.69 -26.38 17.28
N LEU A 560 -15.63 -25.67 17.93
CA LEU A 560 -15.36 -24.79 19.07
C LEU A 560 -15.59 -25.45 20.44
N SER A 561 -15.99 -26.73 20.49
CA SER A 561 -16.33 -27.42 21.74
C SER A 561 -15.12 -27.62 22.68
N ALA A 562 -15.42 -27.87 23.96
CA ALA A 562 -14.41 -28.21 24.97
C ALA A 562 -13.61 -29.47 24.62
N ASP A 563 -14.16 -30.41 23.83
CA ASP A 563 -13.44 -31.61 23.34
C ASP A 563 -12.27 -31.27 22.40
N ASN A 564 -12.30 -30.08 21.79
CA ASN A 564 -11.18 -29.55 21.01
C ASN A 564 -10.12 -28.84 21.87
N GLY A 565 -10.32 -28.76 23.20
CA GLY A 565 -9.37 -28.18 24.16
C GLY A 565 -9.48 -26.66 24.33
N LEU A 566 -10.53 -26.03 23.79
CA LEU A 566 -10.80 -24.59 23.95
C LEU A 566 -11.59 -24.32 25.22
N THR A 567 -11.29 -23.22 25.91
CA THR A 567 -12.22 -22.69 26.92
C THR A 567 -13.36 -21.93 26.23
N PRO A 568 -14.52 -21.72 26.88
CA PRO A 568 -15.58 -20.86 26.33
C PRO A 568 -15.11 -19.43 25.99
N GLN A 569 -14.08 -18.93 26.67
CA GLN A 569 -13.46 -17.63 26.38
C GLN A 569 -12.69 -17.64 25.06
N ASP A 570 -11.96 -18.72 24.77
CA ASP A 570 -11.24 -18.89 23.50
C ASP A 570 -12.23 -19.17 22.36
N ALA A 571 -13.23 -20.02 22.61
CA ALA A 571 -14.28 -20.38 21.66
C ALA A 571 -15.11 -19.17 21.20
N ALA A 572 -15.39 -18.20 22.07
CA ALA A 572 -16.04 -16.94 21.69
C ALA A 572 -15.22 -16.12 20.65
N ASN A 573 -13.89 -16.24 20.69
CA ASN A 573 -12.94 -15.63 19.76
C ASN A 573 -12.39 -16.63 18.72
N ASP A 574 -13.13 -17.72 18.44
CA ASP A 574 -12.81 -18.75 17.44
C ASP A 574 -11.46 -19.48 17.65
N GLY A 575 -10.92 -19.47 18.88
CA GLY A 575 -9.59 -20.00 19.25
C GLY A 575 -8.44 -18.98 19.18
N MET A 576 -8.69 -17.78 18.62
CA MET A 576 -7.72 -16.71 18.53
C MET A 576 -7.46 -16.05 19.91
N ALA A 577 -6.28 -15.43 20.07
CA ALA A 577 -5.81 -14.95 21.36
C ALA A 577 -6.73 -13.89 22.00
N THR A 578 -6.98 -14.03 23.30
CA THR A 578 -7.75 -13.09 24.13
C THR A 578 -6.89 -12.54 25.27
N SER A 579 -7.33 -11.43 25.85
CA SER A 579 -6.78 -10.86 27.08
C SER A 579 -7.89 -10.64 28.09
N ARG A 580 -7.54 -10.52 29.38
CA ARG A 580 -8.46 -10.12 30.44
C ARG A 580 -7.91 -8.90 31.15
N ASP A 581 -8.72 -7.85 31.24
CA ASP A 581 -8.40 -6.66 31.99
C ASP A 581 -8.25 -6.99 33.48
N ARG A 582 -7.18 -6.51 34.11
CA ARG A 582 -6.85 -6.81 35.51
C ARG A 582 -7.66 -6.02 36.53
N THR A 583 -8.35 -4.97 36.08
CA THR A 583 -9.09 -4.01 36.91
C THR A 583 -10.60 -4.17 36.79
N THR A 584 -11.11 -4.33 35.57
CA THR A 584 -12.55 -4.55 35.30
C THR A 584 -12.92 -6.02 35.19
N GLY A 585 -11.95 -6.90 34.93
CA GLY A 585 -12.19 -8.31 34.64
C GLY A 585 -12.75 -8.57 33.24
N ALA A 586 -12.96 -7.54 32.42
CA ALA A 586 -13.48 -7.66 31.05
C ALA A 586 -12.56 -8.48 30.16
N VAL A 587 -13.12 -9.27 29.24
CA VAL A 587 -12.35 -10.03 28.24
C VAL A 587 -12.28 -9.19 26.97
N LYS A 588 -11.09 -9.02 26.39
CA LYS A 588 -10.90 -8.39 25.07
C LYS A 588 -10.33 -9.37 24.05
N GLN A 589 -10.86 -9.34 22.82
CA GLN A 589 -10.17 -9.90 21.65
C GLN A 589 -8.81 -9.20 21.53
N LEU A 590 -7.73 -9.94 21.26
CA LEU A 590 -6.45 -9.29 20.98
C LEU A 590 -6.37 -8.85 19.52
N PRO A 591 -5.95 -7.59 19.25
CA PRO A 591 -5.65 -7.17 17.90
C PRO A 591 -4.56 -8.09 17.34
N THR A 592 -4.88 -8.73 16.23
CA THR A 592 -4.03 -9.71 15.55
C THR A 592 -3.61 -9.12 14.22
N ILE A 593 -2.32 -8.88 14.06
CA ILE A 593 -1.74 -8.06 12.99
C ILE A 593 -0.80 -8.92 12.15
N ALA A 594 -0.86 -8.79 10.84
CA ALA A 594 0.14 -9.35 9.92
C ALA A 594 0.87 -8.20 9.21
N LEU A 595 2.19 -8.15 9.36
CA LEU A 595 3.08 -7.14 8.79
C LEU A 595 3.81 -7.75 7.59
N VAL A 596 3.54 -7.25 6.40
CA VAL A 596 4.07 -7.74 5.13
C VAL A 596 5.11 -6.76 4.59
N CYS A 597 6.30 -7.24 4.26
CA CYS A 597 7.37 -6.49 3.58
C CYS A 597 8.16 -7.43 2.64
N ASP A 598 8.79 -6.89 1.61
CA ASP A 598 9.37 -7.68 0.50
C ASP A 598 10.92 -7.71 0.50
N PHE A 599 11.55 -7.79 1.68
CA PHE A 599 13.00 -7.59 1.78
C PHE A 599 13.81 -8.75 1.20
N ALA A 600 14.84 -8.41 0.42
CA ALA A 600 15.74 -9.37 -0.18
C ALA A 600 16.62 -10.07 0.86
N ARG A 601 16.66 -11.41 0.81
CA ARG A 601 17.58 -12.20 1.64
C ARG A 601 18.99 -12.19 1.05
N SER A 602 20.01 -12.10 1.92
CA SER A 602 21.42 -12.09 1.50
C SER A 602 21.95 -13.46 1.02
N ASP A 603 21.17 -14.54 1.15
CA ASP A 603 21.50 -15.90 0.70
C ASP A 603 21.05 -16.22 -0.74
N GLY A 604 20.89 -15.19 -1.58
CA GLY A 604 21.06 -15.32 -3.03
C GLY A 604 19.94 -16.08 -3.77
N GLY A 605 18.69 -16.00 -3.30
CA GLY A 605 17.50 -16.69 -3.84
C GLY A 605 17.06 -16.33 -5.28
N GLY A 606 17.97 -15.83 -6.13
CA GLY A 606 17.71 -15.45 -7.52
C GLY A 606 18.56 -16.24 -8.52
N GLY A 607 18.35 -17.55 -8.64
CA GLY A 607 18.93 -18.36 -9.71
C GLY A 607 19.15 -19.84 -9.38
N THR A 608 18.49 -20.73 -10.12
CA THR A 608 18.53 -22.20 -10.03
C THR A 608 19.89 -22.87 -10.31
N LEU A 609 20.96 -22.09 -10.50
CA LEU A 609 22.32 -22.58 -10.79
C LEU A 609 23.23 -22.65 -9.55
N SER A 610 22.89 -21.98 -8.45
CA SER A 610 23.78 -21.91 -7.27
C SER A 610 23.83 -23.21 -6.46
N SER A 611 22.74 -24.00 -6.45
CA SER A 611 22.66 -25.27 -5.72
C SER A 611 23.48 -26.41 -6.36
N LEU A 612 23.74 -26.34 -7.66
CA LEU A 612 24.48 -27.37 -8.41
C LEU A 612 26.00 -27.36 -8.13
N PHE A 613 26.54 -26.25 -7.63
CA PHE A 613 27.96 -26.10 -7.28
C PHE A 613 28.14 -25.99 -5.77
N GLY A 614 27.89 -27.11 -5.09
CA GLY A 614 27.91 -27.20 -3.62
C GLY A 614 29.26 -26.86 -2.98
N GLN A 615 29.46 -25.57 -2.64
CA GLN A 615 30.45 -25.11 -1.67
C GLN A 615 29.73 -24.50 -0.45
N ALA A 616 29.45 -25.36 0.54
CA ALA A 616 28.94 -24.95 1.84
C ALA A 616 30.03 -24.21 2.65
N SER A 617 30.33 -22.96 2.30
CA SER A 617 31.40 -22.18 2.93
C SER A 617 31.21 -20.65 2.87
N SER A 618 30.23 -20.14 3.63
CA SER A 618 30.39 -18.88 4.39
C SER A 618 29.27 -18.74 5.42
N LYS A 619 29.46 -17.91 6.46
CA LYS A 619 28.37 -17.52 7.37
C LYS A 619 27.23 -16.91 6.56
N SER A 620 26.00 -17.36 6.77
CA SER A 620 24.82 -16.67 6.20
C SER A 620 24.82 -15.22 6.69
N LYS A 621 24.58 -14.28 5.78
CA LYS A 621 24.44 -12.86 6.13
C LYS A 621 22.99 -12.55 6.48
N PRO A 622 22.73 -11.61 7.40
CA PRO A 622 21.38 -11.10 7.64
C PRO A 622 20.84 -10.38 6.38
N ALA A 623 19.53 -10.15 6.31
CA ALA A 623 18.98 -9.17 5.37
C ALA A 623 19.46 -7.77 5.78
N LEU A 624 20.04 -7.01 4.84
CA LEU A 624 20.64 -5.69 5.07
C LEU A 624 19.83 -4.63 4.33
N LEU A 625 18.98 -3.91 5.08
CA LEU A 625 18.02 -2.96 4.53
C LEU A 625 18.70 -1.66 4.07
N SER A 626 18.29 -1.09 2.94
CA SER A 626 18.56 0.32 2.66
C SER A 626 17.81 1.21 3.65
N TYR A 627 18.24 2.46 3.85
CA TYR A 627 17.55 3.40 4.73
C TYR A 627 16.05 3.55 4.37
N HIS A 628 15.70 3.46 3.08
CA HIS A 628 14.31 3.55 2.63
C HIS A 628 13.49 2.33 3.06
N GLU A 629 14.06 1.12 3.02
CA GLU A 629 13.41 -0.09 3.55
C GLU A 629 13.24 -0.05 5.08
N VAL A 630 14.15 0.63 5.80
CA VAL A 630 13.98 0.91 7.25
C VAL A 630 12.88 1.94 7.49
N GLU A 631 12.84 3.02 6.69
CA GLU A 631 11.80 4.08 6.73
C GLU A 631 10.40 3.48 6.47
N THR A 632 10.27 2.61 5.47
CA THR A 632 9.07 1.80 5.21
C THR A 632 8.72 0.85 6.37
N LEU A 633 9.68 0.11 6.93
CA LEU A 633 9.38 -0.79 8.06
C LEU A 633 8.93 -0.03 9.31
N PHE A 634 9.43 1.19 9.51
CA PHE A 634 8.96 2.10 10.55
C PHE A 634 7.53 2.62 10.25
N HIS A 635 7.25 3.01 9.01
CA HIS A 635 5.93 3.45 8.54
C HIS A 635 4.85 2.38 8.78
N GLU A 636 5.03 1.16 8.28
CA GLU A 636 4.07 0.04 8.48
C GLU A 636 3.90 -0.32 9.96
N MET A 637 4.97 -0.23 10.74
CA MET A 637 4.93 -0.44 12.20
C MET A 637 4.19 0.70 12.94
N GLY A 638 4.04 1.88 12.33
CA GLY A 638 3.19 2.96 12.84
C GLY A 638 1.69 2.62 12.80
N HIS A 639 1.22 1.98 11.73
CA HIS A 639 -0.13 1.41 11.71
C HIS A 639 -0.25 0.26 12.72
N ALA A 640 0.76 -0.62 12.80
CA ALA A 640 0.74 -1.73 13.75
C ALA A 640 0.64 -1.24 15.19
N VAL A 641 1.44 -0.24 15.62
CA VAL A 641 1.38 0.28 16.98
C VAL A 641 0.07 1.06 17.25
N HIS A 642 -0.55 1.69 16.24
CA HIS A 642 -1.90 2.24 16.38
C HIS A 642 -2.92 1.11 16.66
N SER A 643 -2.86 0.00 15.91
CA SER A 643 -3.66 -1.21 16.14
C SER A 643 -3.42 -1.88 17.51
N VAL A 644 -2.21 -1.76 18.09
CA VAL A 644 -1.91 -2.22 19.46
C VAL A 644 -2.49 -1.28 20.54
N LEU A 645 -2.49 0.04 20.29
CA LEU A 645 -2.87 1.04 21.30
C LEU A 645 -4.38 1.34 21.34
N ALA A 646 -5.07 1.35 20.19
CA ALA A 646 -6.51 1.61 20.11
C ALA A 646 -7.36 0.38 20.49
N ARG A 647 -7.28 -0.01 21.78
CA ARG A 647 -7.99 -1.14 22.38
C ARG A 647 -9.35 -0.73 22.97
N THR A 648 -10.20 -0.19 22.10
CA THR A 648 -11.60 0.19 22.31
C THR A 648 -12.45 -0.96 22.87
N SER A 649 -13.66 -0.64 23.34
CA SER A 649 -14.67 -1.62 23.72
C SER A 649 -15.42 -2.15 22.49
N LEU A 650 -15.58 -1.34 21.43
CA LEU A 650 -16.25 -1.71 20.16
C LEU A 650 -15.28 -1.94 18.99
N GLN A 651 -15.62 -2.89 18.10
CA GLN A 651 -14.87 -3.27 16.88
C GLN A 651 -14.81 -2.12 15.86
N THR A 652 -15.93 -1.44 15.63
CA THR A 652 -16.15 -0.53 14.50
C THR A 652 -15.20 0.68 14.54
N VAL A 653 -14.69 1.00 15.73
CA VAL A 653 -13.76 2.10 16.04
C VAL A 653 -12.36 1.64 16.47
N ALA A 654 -12.08 0.33 16.43
CA ALA A 654 -10.84 -0.25 16.93
C ALA A 654 -9.64 -0.09 15.98
N GLY A 655 -8.44 0.04 16.53
CA GLY A 655 -7.22 0.11 15.73
C GLY A 655 -7.20 1.28 14.75
N THR A 656 -6.79 1.00 13.51
CA THR A 656 -6.80 1.97 12.40
C THR A 656 -8.20 2.29 11.83
N ARG A 657 -9.30 1.83 12.45
CA ARG A 657 -10.68 2.16 12.04
C ARG A 657 -11.10 3.56 12.53
N CYS A 658 -10.30 4.58 12.20
CA CYS A 658 -10.51 6.00 12.53
C CYS A 658 -10.93 6.82 11.28
N ALA A 659 -10.85 8.16 11.33
CA ALA A 659 -10.95 8.96 10.10
C ALA A 659 -9.78 8.65 9.15
N THR A 660 -10.04 8.57 7.84
CA THR A 660 -9.03 8.17 6.85
C THR A 660 -7.87 9.18 6.76
N ASP A 661 -8.18 10.47 6.84
CA ASP A 661 -7.24 11.60 6.94
C ASP A 661 -6.70 11.83 8.38
N LEU A 662 -6.71 10.76 9.19
CA LEU A 662 -5.93 10.61 10.43
C LEU A 662 -5.16 9.28 10.48
N ALA A 663 -5.46 8.33 9.57
CA ALA A 663 -4.94 6.96 9.62
C ALA A 663 -3.45 6.87 9.25
N GLU A 664 -2.95 7.85 8.50
CA GLU A 664 -1.55 7.95 8.05
C GLU A 664 -0.68 8.82 8.98
N LEU A 665 -1.27 9.54 9.95
CA LEU A 665 -0.51 10.30 10.94
C LEU A 665 0.46 9.40 11.73
N PRO A 666 0.07 8.22 12.27
CA PRO A 666 0.97 7.37 13.05
C PRO A 666 2.09 6.76 12.22
N SER A 667 1.82 6.33 10.98
CA SER A 667 2.81 5.78 10.04
C SER A 667 3.81 6.85 9.61
N THR A 668 3.32 8.01 9.16
CA THR A 668 4.16 9.16 8.75
C THR A 668 4.97 9.73 9.92
N LEU A 669 4.48 9.66 11.17
CA LEU A 669 5.24 10.07 12.34
C LEU A 669 6.44 9.13 12.62
N MET A 670 6.34 7.84 12.34
CA MET A 670 7.46 6.89 12.47
C MET A 670 8.61 7.19 11.49
N GLU A 671 8.33 7.80 10.34
CA GLU A 671 9.36 8.32 9.42
C GLU A 671 10.17 9.50 10.00
N GLN A 672 9.65 10.18 11.03
CA GLN A 672 10.40 11.20 11.77
C GLN A 672 11.23 10.57 12.89
N PHE A 673 10.67 9.58 13.62
CA PHE A 673 11.43 8.81 14.60
C PHE A 673 12.67 8.13 13.97
N VAL A 674 12.54 7.47 12.81
CA VAL A 674 13.67 6.79 12.15
C VAL A 674 14.77 7.75 11.65
N ALA A 675 14.45 9.04 11.49
CA ALA A 675 15.39 10.07 11.08
C ALA A 675 16.15 10.71 12.27
N ASP A 676 15.75 10.44 13.51
CA ASP A 676 16.31 11.03 14.72
C ASP A 676 17.64 10.35 15.16
N PRO A 677 18.67 11.11 15.57
CA PRO A 677 19.96 10.54 15.98
C PRO A 677 19.91 9.66 17.23
N GLU A 678 19.06 9.94 18.22
CA GLU A 678 18.96 9.13 19.44
C GLU A 678 18.16 7.84 19.17
N VAL A 679 17.10 7.93 18.35
CA VAL A 679 16.35 6.75 17.90
C VAL A 679 17.23 5.83 17.05
N LEU A 680 18.01 6.37 16.10
CA LEU A 680 18.98 5.60 15.33
C LEU A 680 20.04 4.97 16.25
N ALA A 681 20.50 5.65 17.30
CA ALA A 681 21.44 5.10 18.28
C ALA A 681 20.90 3.90 19.07
N LEU A 682 19.57 3.65 19.09
CA LEU A 682 19.01 2.43 19.67
C LEU A 682 19.37 1.15 18.90
N PHE A 683 19.68 1.24 17.60
CA PHE A 683 19.86 0.06 16.75
C PHE A 683 20.89 0.14 15.63
N ALA A 684 21.10 1.29 15.00
CA ALA A 684 21.84 1.44 13.75
C ALA A 684 23.35 1.21 13.95
N ARG A 685 23.79 -0.02 13.72
CA ARG A 685 25.16 -0.48 14.00
C ARG A 685 25.59 -1.59 13.06
N HIS A 686 26.87 -1.63 12.71
CA HIS A 686 27.40 -2.49 11.65
C HIS A 686 27.24 -3.98 11.99
N TYR A 687 26.60 -4.75 11.10
CA TYR A 687 26.14 -6.11 11.39
C TYR A 687 27.23 -7.11 11.84
N GLU A 688 28.50 -6.88 11.49
CA GLU A 688 29.64 -7.76 11.87
C GLU A 688 30.45 -7.24 13.06
N THR A 689 30.40 -5.93 13.35
CA THR A 689 31.30 -5.29 14.33
C THR A 689 30.57 -4.54 15.45
N ASP A 690 29.24 -4.45 15.40
CA ASP A 690 28.34 -3.71 16.31
C ASP A 690 28.72 -2.23 16.52
N VAL A 691 29.57 -1.66 15.65
CA VAL A 691 29.97 -0.25 15.69
C VAL A 691 28.81 0.63 15.21
N PRO A 692 28.37 1.64 15.99
CA PRO A 692 27.27 2.53 15.61
C PRO A 692 27.48 3.26 14.28
N VAL A 693 26.37 3.66 13.65
CA VAL A 693 26.37 4.47 12.44
C VAL A 693 26.91 5.88 12.72
N ASP A 694 27.70 6.39 11.78
CA ASP A 694 28.11 7.79 11.76
C ASP A 694 26.91 8.62 11.26
N TYR A 695 26.18 9.26 12.19
CA TYR A 695 24.90 9.93 11.90
C TYR A 695 25.02 10.99 10.79
N GLU A 696 26.18 11.65 10.60
CA GLU A 696 26.35 12.57 9.46
C GLU A 696 26.25 11.88 8.10
N GLN A 697 26.51 10.57 8.00
CA GLN A 697 26.29 9.81 6.76
C GLN A 697 24.79 9.57 6.51
N VAL A 698 23.98 9.43 7.56
CA VAL A 698 22.50 9.38 7.49
C VAL A 698 21.95 10.76 7.16
N ALA A 699 22.36 11.79 7.90
CA ALA A 699 21.92 13.17 7.71
C ALA A 699 22.31 13.74 6.33
N GLU A 700 23.48 13.40 5.78
CA GLU A 700 23.86 13.73 4.41
C GLU A 700 23.16 12.83 3.37
N GLY A 701 22.72 11.62 3.73
CA GLY A 701 21.78 10.81 2.95
C GLY A 701 20.44 11.52 2.80
N LEU A 702 19.83 11.83 3.94
CA LEU A 702 18.59 12.60 4.06
C LEU A 702 18.71 13.93 3.32
N ARG A 703 19.66 14.82 3.64
CA ARG A 703 19.83 16.14 2.96
C ARG A 703 19.99 16.09 1.43
N ARG A 704 20.29 14.93 0.82
CA ARG A 704 20.35 14.75 -0.65
C ARG A 704 19.11 14.10 -1.25
N ALA A 705 18.55 13.06 -0.62
CA ALA A 705 17.24 12.53 -1.00
C ALA A 705 16.20 13.64 -0.81
N ARG A 706 16.20 14.21 0.39
CA ARG A 706 15.57 15.45 0.77
C ARG A 706 16.30 16.69 0.19
N ARG A 707 16.31 16.82 -1.15
CA ARG A 707 16.75 18.03 -1.92
C ARG A 707 15.79 18.63 -2.98
N PHE A 708 14.58 18.12 -3.30
CA PHE A 708 13.52 18.90 -4.01
C PHE A 708 12.00 18.93 -3.51
N GLU A 709 11.62 18.80 -2.19
CA GLU A 709 10.18 18.75 -1.74
C GLU A 709 9.33 19.90 -2.19
N GLY A 710 9.78 21.15 -2.21
CA GLY A 710 8.90 22.23 -2.64
C GLY A 710 8.28 21.93 -4.00
N LEU A 711 9.09 21.49 -4.96
CA LEU A 711 8.61 21.12 -6.31
C LEU A 711 7.90 19.76 -6.40
N ASP A 712 7.96 18.95 -5.34
CA ASP A 712 7.38 17.60 -5.29
C ASP A 712 6.07 17.60 -4.47
N ASP A 713 6.03 18.35 -3.37
CA ASP A 713 4.86 18.77 -2.58
C ASP A 713 3.93 19.66 -3.41
N GLU A 714 4.44 20.66 -4.15
CA GLU A 714 3.57 21.44 -5.04
C GLU A 714 2.96 20.55 -6.14
N ASN A 715 3.71 19.54 -6.60
CA ASN A 715 3.16 18.52 -7.49
C ASN A 715 2.07 17.68 -6.79
N GLN A 716 2.26 17.27 -5.53
CA GLN A 716 1.20 16.57 -4.78
C GLN A 716 -0.03 17.47 -4.51
N ILE A 717 0.17 18.77 -4.27
CA ILE A 717 -0.92 19.74 -4.09
C ILE A 717 -1.72 19.89 -5.40
N VAL A 718 -1.05 19.97 -6.55
CA VAL A 718 -1.71 19.91 -7.88
C VAL A 718 -2.53 18.63 -8.03
N LEU A 719 -2.01 17.47 -7.61
CA LEU A 719 -2.75 16.20 -7.70
C LEU A 719 -3.96 16.14 -6.75
N ALA A 720 -3.84 16.64 -5.53
CA ALA A 720 -4.96 16.74 -4.58
C ALA A 720 -6.02 17.73 -5.05
N MET A 721 -5.63 18.90 -5.57
CA MET A 721 -6.55 19.87 -6.16
C MET A 721 -7.24 19.31 -7.42
N LEU A 722 -6.53 18.52 -8.24
CA LEU A 722 -7.10 17.84 -9.41
C LEU A 722 -8.16 16.80 -9.02
N ASP A 723 -7.87 15.99 -8.01
CA ASP A 723 -8.79 15.00 -7.46
C ASP A 723 -10.08 15.65 -6.94
N GLN A 724 -9.97 16.78 -6.20
CA GLN A 724 -11.15 17.57 -5.79
C GLN A 724 -11.90 18.15 -7.00
N ALA A 725 -11.19 18.66 -8.02
CA ALA A 725 -11.81 19.25 -9.20
C ALA A 725 -12.59 18.22 -10.05
N TYR A 726 -12.07 17.00 -10.18
CA TYR A 726 -12.75 15.91 -10.91
C TYR A 726 -13.97 15.32 -10.20
N HIS A 727 -14.08 15.50 -8.87
CA HIS A 727 -15.21 15.05 -8.07
C HIS A 727 -16.07 16.22 -7.52
N GLY A 728 -15.87 17.42 -8.06
CA GLY A 728 -16.61 18.63 -7.74
C GLY A 728 -18.02 18.66 -8.33
N THR A 729 -18.73 19.77 -8.12
CA THR A 729 -20.13 19.97 -8.56
C THR A 729 -20.30 20.12 -10.08
N THR A 730 -19.21 20.30 -10.82
CA THR A 730 -19.20 20.39 -12.29
C THR A 730 -18.75 19.06 -12.90
N PRO A 731 -19.60 18.35 -13.67
CA PRO A 731 -19.22 17.11 -14.33
C PRO A 731 -18.08 17.32 -15.33
N VAL A 732 -17.12 16.39 -15.35
CA VAL A 732 -15.86 16.50 -16.12
C VAL A 732 -16.05 16.36 -17.63
N GLY A 733 -17.05 15.60 -18.08
CA GLY A 733 -17.27 15.30 -19.50
C GLY A 733 -16.04 14.67 -20.17
N ASP A 734 -15.78 15.03 -21.43
CA ASP A 734 -14.58 14.69 -22.19
C ASP A 734 -13.46 15.75 -22.02
N HIS A 735 -13.50 16.56 -20.95
CA HIS A 735 -12.60 17.68 -20.73
C HIS A 735 -11.50 17.40 -19.68
N SER A 736 -11.27 16.13 -19.31
CA SER A 736 -10.33 15.77 -18.22
C SER A 736 -8.92 16.30 -18.46
N THR A 737 -8.46 16.28 -19.71
CA THR A 737 -7.14 16.76 -20.15
C THR A 737 -7.00 18.27 -19.98
N ASP A 738 -8.01 19.05 -20.39
CA ASP A 738 -7.97 20.50 -20.32
C ASP A 738 -8.15 21.02 -18.88
N MET A 739 -8.95 20.34 -18.06
CA MET A 739 -9.02 20.59 -16.62
C MET A 739 -7.65 20.37 -15.95
N PHE A 740 -6.97 19.26 -16.25
CA PHE A 740 -5.63 18.98 -15.72
C PHE A 740 -4.62 20.07 -16.09
N HIS A 741 -4.51 20.41 -17.38
CA HIS A 741 -3.59 21.45 -17.85
C HIS A 741 -3.97 22.85 -17.34
N GLY A 742 -5.26 23.15 -17.22
CA GLY A 742 -5.76 24.41 -16.67
C GLY A 742 -5.38 24.60 -15.20
N LEU A 743 -5.65 23.58 -14.39
CA LEU A 743 -5.34 23.57 -12.96
C LEU A 743 -3.83 23.61 -12.70
N GLN A 744 -3.04 22.79 -13.43
CA GLN A 744 -1.58 22.81 -13.28
C GLN A 744 -0.99 24.17 -13.66
N ARG A 745 -1.49 24.84 -14.72
CA ARG A 745 -1.09 26.21 -15.06
C ARG A 745 -1.41 27.22 -13.97
N ALA A 746 -2.58 27.11 -13.32
CA ALA A 746 -3.02 28.04 -12.30
C ALA A 746 -2.16 27.95 -11.02
N VAL A 747 -1.91 26.73 -10.52
CA VAL A 747 -1.11 26.50 -9.31
C VAL A 747 0.37 26.78 -9.55
N MET A 748 0.95 26.26 -10.64
CA MET A 748 2.39 26.38 -10.92
C MET A 748 2.80 27.76 -11.50
N ALA A 749 1.90 28.74 -11.53
CA ALA A 749 2.12 30.08 -12.07
C ALA A 749 3.35 30.80 -11.45
N GLY A 750 3.75 30.43 -10.24
CA GLY A 750 4.99 30.86 -9.58
C GLY A 750 6.30 30.37 -10.22
N GLY A 751 6.26 29.75 -11.40
CA GLY A 751 7.44 29.37 -12.19
C GLY A 751 7.79 27.87 -12.17
N GLY A 752 6.91 27.02 -11.63
CA GLY A 752 7.07 25.57 -11.72
C GLY A 752 6.96 25.08 -13.18
N PRO A 753 7.64 23.99 -13.57
CA PRO A 753 7.48 23.41 -14.90
C PRO A 753 6.08 22.78 -15.05
N VAL A 754 5.33 23.23 -16.06
CA VAL A 754 3.97 22.77 -16.42
C VAL A 754 4.03 21.87 -17.65
N ASP A 755 3.19 20.83 -17.68
CA ASP A 755 3.15 19.92 -18.82
C ASP A 755 2.76 20.62 -20.14
N PRO A 756 3.28 20.16 -21.29
CA PRO A 756 2.81 20.61 -22.59
C PRO A 756 1.39 20.11 -22.85
N SER A 757 0.54 20.92 -23.49
CA SER A 757 -0.86 20.55 -23.82
C SER A 757 -1.03 19.30 -24.71
N GLY A 758 0.06 18.79 -25.31
CA GLY A 758 0.09 17.50 -26.03
C GLY A 758 0.32 16.27 -25.15
N THR A 759 0.25 16.37 -23.83
CA THR A 759 0.24 15.25 -22.88
C THR A 759 -1.13 15.09 -22.22
N CYS A 760 -1.38 13.94 -21.59
CA CYS A 760 -2.64 13.60 -20.94
C CYS A 760 -2.37 12.66 -19.76
N TRP A 761 -1.53 13.10 -18.82
CA TRP A 761 -1.00 12.25 -17.77
C TRP A 761 -2.07 11.77 -16.77
N GLN A 762 -3.21 12.45 -16.67
CA GLN A 762 -4.33 12.02 -15.81
C GLN A 762 -4.82 10.60 -16.14
N GLY A 763 -4.67 10.15 -17.39
CA GLY A 763 -4.98 8.78 -17.81
C GLY A 763 -4.02 7.70 -17.26
N PHE A 764 -3.08 8.07 -16.39
CA PHE A 764 -2.26 7.17 -15.55
C PHE A 764 -2.55 7.31 -14.05
N PHE A 765 -3.47 8.19 -13.64
CA PHE A 765 -3.66 8.55 -12.22
C PHE A 765 -4.64 7.59 -11.53
N GLY A 766 -4.26 6.31 -11.44
CA GLY A 766 -5.09 5.21 -10.89
C GLY A 766 -5.61 5.44 -9.47
N HIS A 767 -4.98 6.30 -8.67
CA HIS A 767 -5.50 6.72 -7.36
C HIS A 767 -6.90 7.33 -7.45
N LEU A 768 -7.29 7.91 -8.59
CA LEU A 768 -8.66 8.41 -8.78
C LEU A 768 -9.72 7.30 -8.64
N PHE A 769 -9.38 6.03 -8.83
CA PHE A 769 -10.31 4.93 -8.50
C PHE A 769 -10.38 4.73 -6.97
N GLY A 770 -9.32 4.21 -6.34
CA GLY A 770 -9.36 3.85 -4.91
C GLY A 770 -9.48 5.00 -3.91
N TYR A 771 -9.05 6.22 -4.28
CA TYR A 771 -8.90 7.38 -3.37
C TYR A 771 -9.63 8.63 -3.89
N GLY A 772 -10.64 8.48 -4.76
CA GLY A 772 -11.35 9.61 -5.36
C GLY A 772 -11.97 10.55 -4.32
N SER A 773 -11.66 11.84 -4.41
CA SER A 773 -11.95 12.92 -3.45
C SER A 773 -11.16 12.89 -2.13
N THR A 774 -10.20 11.97 -1.96
CA THR A 774 -9.50 11.75 -0.69
C THR A 774 -7.98 11.91 -0.78
N TYR A 775 -7.43 12.19 -1.97
CA TYR A 775 -5.98 12.23 -2.21
C TYR A 775 -5.22 13.33 -1.44
N TYR A 776 -5.94 14.32 -0.87
CA TYR A 776 -5.36 15.36 -0.01
C TYR A 776 -4.89 14.83 1.36
N SER A 777 -5.40 13.68 1.82
CA SER A 777 -5.05 13.04 3.12
C SER A 777 -3.54 12.91 3.31
N TYR A 778 -2.82 12.32 2.33
CA TYR A 778 -1.36 12.20 2.31
C TYR A 778 -0.59 13.52 2.57
N LEU A 779 -1.18 14.67 2.23
CA LEU A 779 -0.61 15.98 2.55
C LEU A 779 -1.00 16.45 3.95
N PHE A 780 -2.24 16.21 4.35
CA PHE A 780 -2.80 16.60 5.63
C PHE A 780 -2.14 15.83 6.78
N ASP A 781 -2.16 14.50 6.75
CA ASP A 781 -1.50 13.62 7.72
C ASP A 781 -0.01 13.93 7.88
N ARG A 782 0.70 14.23 6.78
CA ARG A 782 2.12 14.60 6.83
C ARG A 782 2.38 15.96 7.49
N VAL A 783 1.49 16.93 7.30
CA VAL A 783 1.55 18.23 7.99
C VAL A 783 1.17 18.09 9.48
N LEU A 784 0.20 17.23 9.80
CA LEU A 784 -0.12 16.87 11.19
C LEU A 784 1.07 16.14 11.87
N ALA A 785 1.68 15.15 11.21
CA ALA A 785 2.81 14.39 11.74
C ALA A 785 4.03 15.28 12.03
N GLU A 786 4.42 16.17 11.11
CA GLU A 786 5.49 17.15 11.36
C GLU A 786 5.10 18.19 12.44
N ARG A 787 3.80 18.46 12.66
CA ARG A 787 3.36 19.29 13.81
C ARG A 787 3.47 18.50 15.12
N VAL A 788 3.01 17.25 15.18
CA VAL A 788 3.10 16.37 16.36
C VAL A 788 4.56 16.12 16.73
N TRP A 789 5.43 15.85 15.75
CA TRP A 789 6.86 15.71 15.95
C TRP A 789 7.48 16.95 16.62
N ARG A 790 7.21 18.15 16.08
CA ARG A 790 7.71 19.42 16.63
C ARG A 790 7.13 19.80 17.99
N VAL A 791 5.85 19.51 18.26
CA VAL A 791 5.14 19.96 19.48
C VAL A 791 5.22 18.94 20.61
N VAL A 792 4.94 17.66 20.34
CA VAL A 792 4.89 16.59 21.36
C VAL A 792 6.29 16.01 21.62
N PHE A 793 7.05 15.71 20.56
CA PHE A 793 8.40 15.13 20.66
C PHE A 793 9.52 16.17 20.58
N GLN A 794 9.16 17.46 20.58
CA GLN A 794 10.09 18.61 20.60
C GLN A 794 11.11 18.57 19.43
N GLY A 795 10.74 17.95 18.30
CA GLY A 795 11.61 17.76 17.14
C GLY A 795 12.85 16.91 17.43
N GLY A 796 12.78 16.03 18.45
CA GLY A 796 13.89 15.23 18.96
C GLY A 796 14.75 15.91 20.03
N GLN A 797 14.58 17.22 20.27
CA GLN A 797 15.46 17.99 21.16
C GLN A 797 15.44 17.49 22.62
N ASP A 798 16.61 17.49 23.25
CA ASP A 798 16.85 17.02 24.63
C ASP A 798 16.24 15.63 24.92
N GLY A 799 16.49 14.67 24.03
CA GLY A 799 15.93 13.32 24.08
C GLY A 799 14.41 13.24 23.90
N GLY A 800 13.78 14.29 23.34
CA GLY A 800 12.33 14.41 23.17
C GLY A 800 11.69 13.24 22.41
N ALA A 801 12.45 12.60 21.51
CA ALA A 801 12.05 11.40 20.77
C ALA A 801 11.97 10.12 21.61
N LEU A 802 12.56 10.08 22.81
CA LEU A 802 12.66 8.87 23.64
C LEU A 802 11.97 8.99 25.02
N ARG A 803 11.33 10.12 25.34
CA ARG A 803 10.70 10.31 26.66
C ARG A 803 9.33 9.62 26.75
N ARG A 804 9.17 8.71 27.73
CA ARG A 804 7.89 8.03 28.07
C ARG A 804 6.72 9.00 28.12
N ALA A 805 6.83 10.12 28.84
CA ALA A 805 5.77 11.11 28.97
C ALA A 805 5.29 11.73 27.63
N ASN A 806 6.15 11.84 26.62
CA ASN A 806 5.77 12.34 25.29
C ASN A 806 5.00 11.26 24.51
N GLY A 807 5.45 10.01 24.59
CA GLY A 807 4.75 8.85 24.02
C GLY A 807 3.39 8.62 24.68
N GLU A 808 3.30 8.72 26.01
CA GLU A 808 2.06 8.59 26.77
C GLU A 808 1.09 9.74 26.48
N HIS A 809 1.57 10.99 26.35
CA HIS A 809 0.73 12.11 25.91
C HIS A 809 0.13 11.85 24.52
N LEU A 810 0.91 11.35 23.54
CA LEU A 810 0.36 10.97 22.23
C LEU A 810 -0.61 9.78 22.30
N ARG A 811 -0.30 8.75 23.12
CA ARG A 811 -1.19 7.62 23.38
C ARG A 811 -2.54 8.10 23.89
N ASP A 812 -2.53 8.93 24.92
CA ASP A 812 -3.71 9.25 25.71
C ASP A 812 -4.57 10.38 25.12
N SER A 813 -3.97 11.31 24.37
CA SER A 813 -4.71 12.30 23.60
C SER A 813 -5.24 11.78 22.26
N LEU A 814 -4.57 10.80 21.64
CA LEU A 814 -4.86 10.40 20.25
C LEU A 814 -4.92 8.87 20.07
N LEU A 815 -3.78 8.17 20.11
CA LEU A 815 -3.68 6.80 19.56
C LEU A 815 -4.53 5.74 20.28
N ARG A 816 -4.90 5.92 21.55
CA ARG A 816 -5.74 4.92 22.27
C ARG A 816 -7.20 4.93 21.86
N HIS A 817 -7.67 6.02 21.23
CA HIS A 817 -9.09 6.22 20.95
C HIS A 817 -9.55 5.57 19.65
N GLY A 818 -8.64 5.30 18.70
CA GLY A 818 -8.99 4.79 17.38
C GLY A 818 -9.97 5.74 16.68
N GLY A 819 -11.14 5.22 16.28
CA GLY A 819 -12.27 6.02 15.80
C GLY A 819 -13.27 6.46 16.88
N GLY A 820 -13.08 6.07 18.16
CA GLY A 820 -14.08 6.18 19.25
C GLY A 820 -14.25 7.57 19.86
N ARG A 821 -13.67 8.60 19.22
CA ARG A 821 -13.74 10.01 19.59
C ARG A 821 -13.55 10.86 18.34
N ASP A 822 -14.15 12.06 18.33
CA ASP A 822 -13.90 13.06 17.30
C ASP A 822 -12.38 13.29 17.06
N PRO A 823 -11.90 13.14 15.82
CA PRO A 823 -10.47 13.22 15.52
C PRO A 823 -9.91 14.64 15.71
N TRP A 824 -10.71 15.70 15.55
CA TRP A 824 -10.26 17.07 15.78
C TRP A 824 -9.98 17.36 17.25
N ARG A 825 -10.82 16.85 18.15
CA ARG A 825 -10.58 16.84 19.59
C ARG A 825 -9.31 16.07 19.93
N CYS A 826 -9.08 14.91 19.33
CA CYS A 826 -7.84 14.13 19.56
C CYS A 826 -6.58 14.90 19.14
N VAL A 827 -6.60 15.52 17.96
CA VAL A 827 -5.48 16.35 17.46
C VAL A 827 -5.32 17.64 18.28
N SER A 828 -6.42 18.26 18.73
CA SER A 828 -6.42 19.44 19.59
C SER A 828 -5.84 19.15 20.98
N ASP A 829 -6.25 18.05 21.62
CA ASP A 829 -5.71 17.57 22.90
C ASP A 829 -4.22 17.21 22.77
N ALA A 830 -3.84 16.54 21.67
CA ALA A 830 -2.46 16.12 21.41
C ALA A 830 -1.52 17.32 21.19
N LEU A 831 -1.93 18.30 20.38
CA LEU A 831 -1.15 19.51 20.09
C LEU A 831 -1.32 20.63 21.12
N ARG A 832 -2.28 20.47 22.05
CA ARG A 832 -2.69 21.49 23.06
C ARG A 832 -3.10 22.82 22.41
N ASP A 833 -3.79 22.75 21.29
CA ASP A 833 -4.18 23.89 20.45
C ASP A 833 -5.70 23.88 20.23
N SER A 834 -6.43 24.61 21.08
CA SER A 834 -7.90 24.62 21.12
C SER A 834 -8.56 25.20 19.86
N ARG A 835 -7.79 25.90 19.01
CA ARG A 835 -8.27 26.43 17.72
C ARG A 835 -8.63 25.34 16.72
N LEU A 836 -8.17 24.10 16.95
CA LEU A 836 -8.42 22.94 16.11
C LEU A 836 -9.73 22.21 16.48
N ALA A 837 -10.22 22.38 17.72
CA ALA A 837 -11.30 21.56 18.27
C ALA A 837 -12.68 21.71 17.59
N ALA A 838 -12.89 22.78 16.80
CA ALA A 838 -14.11 22.95 16.01
C ALA A 838 -14.12 22.07 14.73
N GLY A 839 -12.95 21.76 14.19
CA GLY A 839 -12.80 20.98 12.97
C GLY A 839 -13.57 21.54 11.77
N ASP A 840 -13.39 22.83 11.50
CA ASP A 840 -14.03 23.57 10.42
C ASP A 840 -13.03 23.99 9.33
N ALA A 841 -13.49 24.78 8.36
CA ALA A 841 -12.63 25.31 7.29
C ALA A 841 -11.49 26.22 7.82
N ALA A 842 -11.64 26.83 8.99
CA ALA A 842 -10.58 27.64 9.61
C ALA A 842 -9.53 26.76 10.30
N ALA A 843 -9.93 25.65 10.93
CA ALA A 843 -9.02 24.63 11.43
C ALA A 843 -8.22 23.97 10.28
N MET A 844 -8.89 23.63 9.17
CA MET A 844 -8.22 23.12 7.96
C MET A 844 -7.23 24.13 7.35
N ALA A 845 -7.60 25.41 7.26
CA ALA A 845 -6.69 26.48 6.81
C ALA A 845 -5.50 26.68 7.77
N LEU A 846 -5.73 26.57 9.09
CA LEU A 846 -4.69 26.65 10.11
C LEU A 846 -3.69 25.50 9.98
N VAL A 847 -4.15 24.26 9.80
CA VAL A 847 -3.26 23.11 9.53
C VAL A 847 -2.42 23.37 8.27
N GLY A 848 -3.06 23.77 7.16
CA GLY A 848 -2.36 24.04 5.90
C GLY A 848 -1.30 25.15 6.01
N SER A 849 -1.51 26.14 6.88
CA SER A 849 -0.54 27.22 7.12
C SER A 849 0.80 26.73 7.68
N TRP A 850 0.82 25.62 8.44
CA TRP A 850 2.01 25.14 9.17
C TRP A 850 3.16 24.66 8.26
N GLY A 851 2.84 24.29 7.02
CA GLY A 851 3.78 23.77 6.03
C GLY A 851 4.37 22.39 6.36
N THR A 852 4.97 21.77 5.35
CA THR A 852 5.65 20.46 5.43
C THR A 852 7.13 20.55 5.85
N SER A 853 7.77 21.70 5.67
CA SER A 853 9.22 21.82 5.79
C SER A 853 9.76 21.83 7.22
N HIS A 854 10.79 21.03 7.48
CA HIS A 854 11.62 21.09 8.69
C HIS A 854 12.38 22.42 8.83
N ARG A 855 11.73 23.44 9.40
CA ARG A 855 12.47 24.56 10.03
C ARG A 855 13.02 24.07 11.38
N ARG A 856 14.21 23.44 11.38
CA ARG A 856 15.00 23.26 12.62
C ARG A 856 15.16 24.64 13.29
N PRO A 857 14.90 24.79 14.60
CA PRO A 857 15.17 26.05 15.29
C PRO A 857 16.67 26.39 15.22
N SER A 858 17.00 27.61 14.83
CA SER A 858 18.32 28.18 15.10
C SER A 858 18.48 28.33 16.63
N PRO A 859 19.62 27.96 17.22
CA PRO A 859 19.80 27.95 18.68
C PRO A 859 20.06 29.36 19.27
N SER A 860 19.15 30.30 18.99
CA SER A 860 19.27 31.72 19.37
C SER A 860 17.97 32.38 19.85
N ASN A 861 16.80 31.81 19.58
CA ASN A 861 15.51 32.49 19.82
C ASN A 861 14.64 31.66 20.79
N ALA A 862 14.58 32.09 22.05
CA ALA A 862 13.53 31.70 22.97
C ALA A 862 12.25 32.51 22.68
N PRO A 863 11.04 31.93 22.73
CA PRO A 863 9.81 32.65 22.42
C PRO A 863 9.32 33.44 23.64
N SER A 864 9.43 34.77 23.59
CA SER A 864 8.53 35.66 24.32
C SER A 864 7.18 35.69 23.60
N ALA A 865 6.07 35.65 24.34
CA ALA A 865 4.76 35.94 23.77
C ALA A 865 4.61 37.45 23.53
N ASP A 866 4.27 37.84 22.31
CA ASP A 866 3.30 38.89 21.95
C ASP A 866 3.22 39.01 20.41
N ALA A 867 2.47 39.98 19.88
CA ALA A 867 1.89 39.96 18.54
C ALA A 867 2.67 40.72 17.43
N ASP A 868 2.08 40.65 16.23
CA ASP A 868 2.21 41.54 15.06
C ASP A 868 3.49 41.55 14.18
N ASP A 869 3.29 40.97 12.99
CA ASP A 869 3.53 41.56 11.65
C ASP A 869 4.90 41.50 10.92
N HIS A 870 4.78 41.44 9.58
CA HIS A 870 5.71 41.70 8.46
C HIS A 870 7.06 40.93 8.27
N ASP A 871 7.19 40.38 7.04
CA ASP A 871 8.40 39.89 6.32
C ASP A 871 9.18 38.69 6.95
N GLY A 872 10.07 38.04 6.17
CA GLY A 872 11.05 37.08 6.72
C GLY A 872 11.18 35.69 6.09
N ARG A 873 11.31 35.59 4.75
CA ARG A 873 12.08 34.57 3.98
C ARG A 873 12.43 33.19 4.61
N ARG A 874 12.17 32.11 3.82
CA ARG A 874 13.00 30.85 3.68
C ARG A 874 12.99 29.84 4.86
N SER A 875 13.26 28.53 4.70
CA SER A 875 13.28 27.62 3.52
C SER A 875 13.47 26.13 3.92
N SER A 876 12.50 25.25 3.56
CA SER A 876 12.62 23.86 3.04
C SER A 876 13.49 22.74 3.65
N THR A 877 12.95 21.51 3.66
CA THR A 877 13.75 20.26 3.55
C THR A 877 12.92 19.11 2.95
N LYS A 878 13.53 18.42 1.98
CA LYS A 878 12.93 18.16 0.67
C LYS A 878 12.50 16.65 0.40
N MET A 879 12.00 16.16 -0.77
CA MET A 879 11.69 14.69 -1.01
C MET A 879 11.34 14.27 -2.48
N ARG A 880 12.02 13.28 -3.12
CA ARG A 880 11.65 12.77 -4.49
C ARG A 880 11.42 11.26 -4.67
N GLN A 881 10.36 10.96 -5.42
CA GLN A 881 10.27 9.93 -6.48
C GLN A 881 11.12 8.65 -6.28
N ALA A 882 10.84 7.90 -5.23
CA ALA A 882 10.72 6.46 -5.41
C ALA A 882 9.41 6.14 -6.17
N ARG A 883 9.29 4.94 -6.74
CA ARG A 883 7.96 4.32 -6.88
C ARG A 883 7.60 3.75 -5.50
N LEU A 884 7.21 4.61 -4.57
CA LEU A 884 6.31 4.17 -3.51
C LEU A 884 4.96 3.93 -4.16
N THR A 885 4.65 2.67 -4.46
CA THR A 885 3.29 2.20 -4.21
C THR A 885 3.11 2.25 -2.69
N MET A 886 2.64 3.39 -2.18
CA MET A 886 2.05 3.44 -0.84
C MET A 886 0.72 2.68 -0.92
N LEU A 887 0.83 1.36 -0.84
CA LEU A 887 -0.28 0.42 -0.72
C LEU A 887 -0.51 0.02 0.75
N ALA A 888 0.05 0.78 1.70
CA ALA A 888 -0.42 0.83 3.09
C ALA A 888 -1.95 1.03 3.15
N GLY A 889 -2.49 1.92 2.32
CA GLY A 889 -3.94 2.12 2.16
C GLY A 889 -4.74 0.93 1.61
N ALA A 890 -4.11 -0.17 1.15
CA ALA A 890 -4.82 -1.43 0.93
C ALA A 890 -5.39 -1.98 2.25
N ALA A 891 -4.77 -1.66 3.40
CA ALA A 891 -5.28 -1.96 4.73
C ALA A 891 -6.60 -1.23 5.08
N LEU A 892 -6.92 -0.12 4.41
CA LEU A 892 -8.13 0.67 4.68
C LEU A 892 -9.37 0.22 3.89
N LEU A 893 -9.25 -0.78 3.00
CA LEU A 893 -10.36 -1.25 2.15
C LEU A 893 -11.60 -1.68 2.95
N LEU A 894 -11.45 -2.13 4.19
CA LEU A 894 -12.54 -2.53 5.08
C LEU A 894 -13.13 -1.42 5.97
N GLN A 895 -12.88 -0.15 5.65
CA GLN A 895 -13.76 0.95 6.06
C GLN A 895 -14.80 1.35 4.99
N TRP A 896 -14.68 0.85 3.75
CA TRP A 896 -15.47 1.32 2.59
C TRP A 896 -16.63 0.42 2.15
N ALA A 897 -16.99 -0.58 2.97
CA ALA A 897 -18.08 -1.52 2.72
C ALA A 897 -19.49 -0.91 2.45
N GLY A 898 -19.70 0.38 2.76
CA GLY A 898 -20.99 1.07 2.59
C GLY A 898 -21.25 1.71 1.21
N ALA A 899 -20.25 1.74 0.31
CA ALA A 899 -20.43 2.34 -1.02
C ALA A 899 -19.44 1.79 -2.08
N VAL A 900 -19.97 1.41 -3.26
CA VAL A 900 -19.22 1.16 -4.51
C VAL A 900 -18.30 -0.07 -4.53
N ALA A 901 -18.90 -1.28 -4.56
CA ALA A 901 -18.45 -2.44 -5.38
C ALA A 901 -19.36 -3.66 -5.25
N GLY A 902 -20.07 -4.04 -6.32
CA GLY A 902 -20.83 -5.29 -6.41
C GLY A 902 -20.33 -6.16 -7.57
N ALA A 903 -20.16 -7.47 -7.34
CA ALA A 903 -19.80 -8.43 -8.38
C ALA A 903 -20.38 -9.83 -8.08
N ALA A 904 -20.85 -10.50 -9.15
CA ALA A 904 -21.18 -11.93 -9.22
C ALA A 904 -22.18 -12.53 -8.20
N SER A 905 -23.49 -12.37 -8.50
CA SER A 905 -24.40 -13.53 -8.49
C SER A 905 -25.57 -13.30 -9.44
N ALA A 906 -25.74 -14.16 -10.44
CA ALA A 906 -26.82 -14.08 -11.41
C ALA A 906 -27.73 -15.31 -11.29
N THR A 907 -28.99 -15.09 -10.93
CA THR A 907 -30.03 -16.14 -11.00
C THR A 907 -31.12 -15.68 -11.96
N ALA A 908 -31.22 -16.34 -13.11
CA ALA A 908 -32.30 -16.06 -14.05
C ALA A 908 -33.62 -16.71 -13.59
N SER A 909 -34.74 -16.05 -13.89
CA SER A 909 -36.07 -16.70 -13.89
C SER A 909 -36.93 -16.07 -14.97
N SER A 910 -37.41 -16.92 -15.87
CA SER A 910 -38.07 -16.55 -17.12
C SER A 910 -39.58 -16.42 -16.98
N LEU A 911 -40.19 -15.43 -17.63
CA LEU A 911 -41.63 -15.42 -17.91
C LEU A 911 -41.93 -14.82 -19.30
N SER A 912 -42.35 -15.69 -20.21
CA SER A 912 -43.15 -15.36 -21.41
C SER A 912 -44.56 -14.90 -21.00
N THR A 913 -45.34 -14.07 -21.72
CA THR A 913 -45.24 -13.54 -23.11
C THR A 913 -45.95 -12.15 -23.14
N THR A 914 -46.35 -11.45 -24.23
CA THR A 914 -46.85 -11.86 -25.57
C THR A 914 -46.68 -10.74 -26.62
N SER A 915 -47.07 -11.03 -27.87
CA SER A 915 -47.00 -10.23 -29.10
C SER A 915 -47.82 -8.92 -29.18
N THR A 916 -47.29 -7.94 -29.94
CA THR A 916 -47.90 -7.02 -30.95
C THR A 916 -47.48 -5.55 -30.78
N SER A 917 -47.42 -4.68 -31.81
CA SER A 917 -47.15 -4.87 -33.25
C SER A 917 -46.92 -3.49 -33.94
N SER A 918 -45.90 -3.37 -34.80
CA SER A 918 -45.67 -2.22 -35.74
C SER A 918 -45.30 -0.86 -35.09
N LYS A 919 -44.66 0.14 -35.76
CA LYS A 919 -44.26 0.33 -37.18
C LYS A 919 -43.21 1.48 -37.28
N THR A 920 -42.20 1.37 -38.18
CA THR A 920 -41.55 2.42 -39.04
C THR A 920 -41.23 3.85 -38.49
N ALA A 921 -40.10 4.53 -38.82
CA ALA A 921 -39.16 4.41 -39.95
C ALA A 921 -37.83 5.23 -39.83
N THR A 922 -36.90 4.96 -40.77
CA THR A 922 -35.88 5.88 -41.39
C THR A 922 -34.66 6.43 -40.63
N THR A 923 -33.51 5.76 -40.86
CA THR A 923 -32.20 6.29 -41.34
C THR A 923 -32.33 7.10 -42.67
N PRO A 924 -31.32 7.83 -43.25
CA PRO A 924 -29.87 7.49 -43.37
C PRO A 924 -28.81 8.64 -43.31
N THR A 925 -27.58 8.39 -42.81
CA THR A 925 -26.28 8.12 -43.52
C THR A 925 -25.61 9.27 -44.30
N THR A 926 -24.33 9.54 -43.98
CA THR A 926 -23.29 9.91 -44.97
C THR A 926 -21.87 9.59 -44.47
N THR A 927 -21.11 8.82 -45.26
CA THR A 927 -19.65 8.55 -45.14
C THR A 927 -18.91 9.36 -46.27
N PRO A 928 -17.69 9.10 -46.82
CA PRO A 928 -16.71 7.99 -46.68
C PRO A 928 -15.16 8.30 -46.71
N SER A 929 -14.34 7.31 -46.33
CA SER A 929 -12.97 7.00 -46.88
C SER A 929 -11.81 8.01 -46.65
N ARG A 930 -10.49 7.76 -46.85
CA ARG A 930 -9.62 6.68 -47.44
C ARG A 930 -8.16 6.86 -46.86
N THR A 931 -7.06 6.09 -47.01
CA THR A 931 -6.57 4.89 -47.77
C THR A 931 -5.40 4.29 -46.92
N VAL A 932 -5.41 3.05 -46.40
CA VAL A 932 -4.94 1.76 -46.96
C VAL A 932 -3.47 1.68 -47.46
N TYR A 933 -2.69 0.78 -46.83
CA TYR A 933 -1.57 -0.03 -47.38
C TYR A 933 -1.58 -1.36 -46.58
N VAL A 934 -2.02 -2.51 -47.12
CA VAL A 934 -1.28 -3.44 -48.00
C VAL A 934 0.04 -3.91 -47.34
N ALA A 935 0.29 -5.14 -46.84
CA ALA A 935 -0.33 -6.49 -46.81
C ALA A 935 0.71 -7.53 -47.31
N SER A 936 0.74 -8.73 -46.71
CA SER A 936 1.49 -9.89 -47.24
C SER A 936 0.95 -11.23 -46.73
N LYS A 937 0.31 -11.97 -47.65
CA LYS A 937 0.11 -13.43 -47.72
C LYS A 937 -0.17 -14.21 -46.42
N ALA A 938 -1.42 -14.62 -46.26
CA ALA A 938 -1.77 -15.88 -45.61
C ALA A 938 -1.72 -17.05 -46.62
N PRO A 939 -1.44 -18.29 -46.19
CA PRO A 939 -1.81 -19.51 -46.92
C PRO A 939 -3.30 -19.84 -46.70
N THR A 940 -3.88 -20.66 -47.59
CA THR A 940 -5.33 -20.95 -47.61
C THR A 940 -5.65 -22.43 -47.43
N THR A 941 -6.23 -22.76 -46.28
CA THR A 941 -7.10 -23.91 -45.98
C THR A 941 -8.17 -23.40 -45.00
N GLY A 942 -9.42 -23.85 -44.98
CA GLY A 942 -9.94 -25.16 -45.35
C GLY A 942 -10.59 -25.78 -44.11
N ALA A 943 -11.55 -25.10 -43.48
CA ALA A 943 -12.98 -25.33 -43.77
C ALA A 943 -13.52 -26.66 -43.21
N ALA A 944 -13.63 -26.76 -41.88
CA ALA A 944 -14.60 -27.61 -41.20
C ALA A 944 -15.04 -26.96 -39.88
N ALA A 945 -16.32 -26.67 -39.71
CA ALA A 945 -16.88 -26.45 -38.38
C ALA A 945 -17.03 -27.82 -37.73
N ALA A 946 -16.27 -28.10 -36.66
CA ALA A 946 -16.27 -29.38 -35.98
C ALA A 946 -17.52 -29.56 -35.09
N THR A 947 -18.70 -29.68 -35.72
CA THR A 947 -20.00 -29.98 -35.08
C THR A 947 -20.14 -31.46 -34.68
N GLY A 948 -19.02 -32.16 -34.51
CA GLY A 948 -18.96 -33.56 -34.09
C GLY A 948 -18.51 -33.71 -32.64
N LEU A 949 -18.98 -34.77 -31.97
CA LEU A 949 -18.45 -35.15 -30.67
C LEU A 949 -17.02 -35.66 -30.84
N VAL A 950 -16.07 -35.11 -30.08
CA VAL A 950 -14.71 -35.64 -29.98
C VAL A 950 -14.54 -36.20 -28.57
N ARG A 951 -14.36 -37.52 -28.46
CA ARG A 951 -14.23 -38.25 -27.17
C ARG A 951 -15.32 -37.87 -26.14
N ASN A 952 -16.58 -37.81 -26.58
CA ASN A 952 -17.76 -37.39 -25.81
C ASN A 952 -17.83 -35.91 -25.39
N TYR A 953 -16.91 -35.05 -25.83
CA TYR A 953 -17.04 -33.59 -25.67
C TYR A 953 -17.59 -32.93 -26.94
N ALA A 954 -18.37 -31.86 -26.76
CA ALA A 954 -18.82 -30.96 -27.81
C ALA A 954 -18.19 -29.57 -27.67
N TYR A 955 -17.79 -28.98 -28.79
CA TYR A 955 -17.21 -27.64 -28.86
C TYR A 955 -18.22 -26.56 -28.44
N GLN A 956 -17.79 -25.62 -27.59
CA GLN A 956 -18.61 -24.52 -27.07
C GLN A 956 -18.27 -23.16 -27.70
N GLY A 957 -17.05 -22.98 -28.21
CA GLY A 957 -16.58 -21.74 -28.81
C GLY A 957 -15.25 -21.24 -28.25
N CYS A 958 -14.86 -20.05 -28.69
CA CYS A 958 -13.77 -19.30 -28.10
C CYS A 958 -14.24 -18.51 -26.86
N TYR A 959 -13.52 -18.57 -25.75
CA TYR A 959 -13.84 -17.87 -24.50
C TYR A 959 -12.64 -17.06 -23.99
N LEU A 960 -12.93 -15.95 -23.32
CA LEU A 960 -11.93 -15.21 -22.53
C LEU A 960 -11.47 -16.04 -21.34
N GLU A 961 -10.16 -16.16 -21.17
CA GLU A 961 -9.55 -16.61 -19.91
C GLU A 961 -9.49 -15.40 -18.95
N ILE A 962 -10.01 -15.55 -17.73
CA ILE A 962 -10.04 -14.48 -16.72
C ILE A 962 -8.72 -14.37 -15.94
N ALA A 963 -7.83 -15.36 -16.06
CA ALA A 963 -6.53 -15.37 -15.39
C ALA A 963 -5.73 -14.09 -15.63
N GLY A 964 -5.33 -13.43 -14.53
CA GLY A 964 -4.52 -12.22 -14.59
C GLY A 964 -5.27 -10.95 -15.01
N THR A 965 -6.61 -10.99 -15.11
CA THR A 965 -7.40 -9.75 -15.04
C THR A 965 -7.26 -9.18 -13.62
N ASN A 966 -6.50 -8.11 -13.47
CA ASN A 966 -6.29 -7.42 -12.19
C ASN A 966 -7.64 -7.17 -11.50
N GLY A 967 -7.69 -7.35 -10.17
CA GLY A 967 -8.93 -7.35 -9.39
C GLY A 967 -9.58 -8.73 -9.25
N THR A 968 -9.33 -9.68 -10.17
CA THR A 968 -9.45 -11.11 -9.85
C THR A 968 -8.24 -11.57 -9.03
N ALA A 969 -8.43 -12.57 -8.17
CA ALA A 969 -7.31 -13.11 -7.38
C ALA A 969 -6.31 -13.85 -8.29
N PRO A 970 -5.00 -13.83 -7.97
CA PRO A 970 -4.02 -14.68 -8.64
C PRO A 970 -4.49 -16.14 -8.64
N GLY A 971 -4.46 -16.78 -9.81
CA GLY A 971 -4.94 -18.16 -9.98
C GLY A 971 -6.44 -18.33 -10.21
N ALA A 972 -7.26 -17.27 -10.23
CA ALA A 972 -8.64 -17.36 -10.72
C ALA A 972 -8.63 -17.65 -12.23
N ARG A 973 -9.28 -18.74 -12.68
CA ARG A 973 -9.35 -19.13 -14.09
C ARG A 973 -10.79 -19.37 -14.56
N SER A 974 -11.01 -19.33 -15.88
CA SER A 974 -12.32 -19.50 -16.50
C SER A 974 -12.85 -20.91 -16.33
N LEU A 975 -11.97 -21.91 -16.23
CA LEU A 975 -12.30 -23.26 -15.78
C LEU A 975 -12.01 -23.41 -14.28
N GLN A 976 -12.96 -23.98 -13.55
CA GLN A 976 -12.94 -24.09 -12.08
C GLN A 976 -13.01 -25.54 -11.60
N GLY A 977 -12.22 -25.88 -10.58
CA GLY A 977 -12.15 -27.19 -9.93
C GLY A 977 -11.05 -28.09 -10.51
N ASP A 978 -10.11 -28.51 -9.66
CA ASP A 978 -8.95 -29.39 -9.94
C ASP A 978 -8.29 -29.21 -11.33
N THR A 979 -7.90 -27.97 -11.65
CA THR A 979 -7.09 -27.67 -12.83
C THR A 979 -5.72 -28.35 -12.72
N THR A 980 -5.40 -29.28 -13.63
CA THR A 980 -4.10 -29.96 -13.66
C THR A 980 -3.25 -29.51 -14.85
N ASP A 981 -2.21 -28.72 -14.55
CA ASP A 981 -1.14 -28.35 -15.46
C ASP A 981 -0.14 -29.50 -15.66
N GLU A 982 -0.42 -30.49 -16.52
CA GLU A 982 0.66 -31.29 -17.12
C GLU A 982 0.26 -32.03 -18.42
N VAL A 983 0.65 -31.45 -19.55
CA VAL A 983 0.94 -32.20 -20.79
C VAL A 983 2.30 -31.71 -21.30
N LEU A 984 3.12 -32.63 -21.81
CA LEU A 984 4.50 -32.35 -22.19
C LEU A 984 4.56 -31.30 -23.32
N PRO A 985 5.48 -30.31 -23.24
CA PRO A 985 5.55 -29.25 -24.23
C PRO A 985 6.04 -29.78 -25.60
N GLY A 986 5.30 -29.46 -26.67
CA GLY A 986 5.69 -29.75 -28.05
C GLY A 986 4.89 -30.85 -28.77
N ASP A 987 3.79 -31.36 -28.22
CA ASP A 987 2.96 -32.37 -28.92
C ASP A 987 1.43 -32.34 -28.61
N MET A 988 0.90 -31.22 -28.16
CA MET A 988 -0.51 -31.01 -27.81
C MET A 988 -1.45 -31.15 -29.01
N THR A 989 -2.62 -31.76 -28.79
CA THR A 989 -3.74 -31.77 -29.75
C THR A 989 -5.06 -31.69 -29.01
N VAL A 990 -6.11 -31.22 -29.66
CA VAL A 990 -7.50 -31.30 -29.14
C VAL A 990 -7.82 -32.73 -28.69
N ALA A 991 -7.46 -33.74 -29.49
CA ALA A 991 -7.74 -35.14 -29.18
C ALA A 991 -7.01 -35.66 -27.92
N LYS A 992 -5.85 -35.10 -27.55
CA LYS A 992 -5.15 -35.39 -26.30
C LYS A 992 -5.78 -34.71 -25.11
N CYS A 993 -6.09 -33.41 -25.21
CA CYS A 993 -6.69 -32.69 -24.09
C CYS A 993 -8.04 -33.29 -23.67
N LEU A 994 -8.87 -33.67 -24.65
CA LEU A 994 -10.17 -34.32 -24.39
C LEU A 994 -10.03 -35.78 -23.90
N GLU A 995 -8.91 -36.46 -24.14
CA GLU A 995 -8.59 -37.75 -23.51
C GLU A 995 -8.16 -37.56 -22.05
N TYR A 996 -7.28 -36.60 -21.82
CA TYR A 996 -6.74 -36.26 -20.51
C TYR A 996 -7.86 -35.81 -19.55
N CYS A 997 -8.62 -34.77 -19.93
CA CYS A 997 -9.76 -34.28 -19.15
C CYS A 997 -10.93 -35.28 -19.11
N GLY A 998 -11.06 -36.17 -20.09
CA GLY A 998 -12.06 -37.25 -20.09
C GLY A 998 -11.81 -38.34 -19.02
N GLY A 999 -10.79 -38.19 -18.17
CA GLY A 999 -10.38 -39.16 -17.15
C GLY A 999 -9.38 -40.20 -17.64
N GLY A 1000 -8.95 -40.14 -18.91
CA GLY A 1000 -7.97 -41.06 -19.48
C GLY A 1000 -6.53 -40.81 -19.03
N GLY A 1001 -6.21 -39.57 -18.60
CA GLY A 1001 -4.89 -39.21 -18.06
C GLY A 1001 -4.93 -38.68 -16.62
N SER A 1002 -5.93 -37.86 -16.29
CA SER A 1002 -6.11 -37.29 -14.94
C SER A 1002 -6.66 -38.26 -13.89
N GLY A 1003 -7.27 -39.38 -14.32
CA GLY A 1003 -8.07 -40.27 -13.46
C GLY A 1003 -9.47 -39.74 -13.09
N THR A 1004 -9.76 -38.47 -13.37
CA THR A 1004 -11.03 -37.78 -13.06
C THR A 1004 -11.68 -37.25 -14.35
N ALA A 1005 -12.94 -37.60 -14.60
CA ALA A 1005 -13.66 -37.12 -15.78
C ALA A 1005 -14.25 -35.71 -15.53
N TYR A 1006 -13.70 -34.71 -16.23
CA TYR A 1006 -14.06 -33.31 -16.06
C TYR A 1006 -15.23 -32.88 -16.94
N ALA A 1007 -16.10 -32.02 -16.43
CA ALA A 1007 -17.26 -31.51 -17.18
C ALA A 1007 -16.86 -30.63 -18.38
N TYR A 1008 -15.74 -29.90 -18.26
CA TYR A 1008 -15.20 -28.99 -19.26
C TYR A 1008 -13.72 -29.26 -19.54
N ALA A 1009 -13.30 -28.94 -20.75
CA ALA A 1009 -11.92 -28.94 -21.19
C ALA A 1009 -11.67 -27.71 -22.08
N GLY A 1010 -10.54 -27.03 -21.91
CA GLY A 1010 -10.19 -25.82 -22.65
C GLY A 1010 -8.72 -25.85 -23.06
N LEU A 1011 -8.43 -25.46 -24.29
CA LEU A 1011 -7.06 -25.41 -24.82
C LEU A 1011 -6.60 -23.96 -24.98
N GLU A 1012 -5.35 -23.69 -24.61
CA GLU A 1012 -4.74 -22.35 -24.59
C GLU A 1012 -3.30 -22.36 -25.14
N PHE A 1013 -2.85 -21.20 -25.62
CA PHE A 1013 -1.46 -20.91 -25.96
C PHE A 1013 -0.72 -21.95 -26.84
N SER A 1014 -1.42 -22.57 -27.81
CA SER A 1014 -0.96 -23.69 -28.68
C SER A 1014 -0.71 -25.04 -27.99
N ARG A 1015 -0.42 -25.05 -26.68
CA ARG A 1015 0.25 -26.18 -26.01
C ARG A 1015 -0.35 -26.56 -24.65
N GLU A 1016 -1.27 -25.75 -24.13
CA GLU A 1016 -1.80 -25.88 -22.77
C GLU A 1016 -3.20 -26.50 -22.81
N CYS A 1017 -3.48 -27.40 -21.87
CA CYS A 1017 -4.75 -28.08 -21.72
C CYS A 1017 -5.23 -27.92 -20.28
N TRP A 1018 -6.46 -27.46 -20.14
CA TRP A 1018 -7.06 -27.11 -18.87
C TRP A 1018 -8.36 -27.88 -18.70
N CYS A 1019 -8.52 -28.56 -17.57
CA CYS A 1019 -9.75 -29.26 -17.22
C CYS A 1019 -10.49 -28.51 -16.10
N GLY A 1020 -11.82 -28.63 -16.04
CA GLY A 1020 -12.61 -28.03 -14.96
C GLY A 1020 -14.00 -28.65 -14.82
N GLN A 1021 -14.56 -28.56 -13.62
CA GLN A 1021 -15.91 -29.06 -13.31
C GLN A 1021 -17.00 -28.00 -13.46
N ALA A 1022 -16.64 -26.73 -13.43
CA ALA A 1022 -17.50 -25.60 -13.76
C ALA A 1022 -16.79 -24.62 -14.70
N LEU A 1023 -17.61 -23.87 -15.46
CA LEU A 1023 -17.19 -22.67 -16.18
C LEU A 1023 -17.55 -21.47 -15.31
N SER A 1024 -16.59 -20.56 -15.08
CA SER A 1024 -16.80 -19.35 -14.29
C SER A 1024 -17.92 -18.49 -14.86
N SER A 1025 -18.74 -17.88 -13.99
CA SER A 1025 -19.77 -16.91 -14.40
C SER A 1025 -19.20 -15.63 -15.04
N LEU A 1026 -17.88 -15.41 -14.92
CA LEU A 1026 -17.14 -14.32 -15.57
C LEU A 1026 -16.57 -14.72 -16.95
N ALA A 1027 -16.57 -16.02 -17.30
CA ALA A 1027 -16.00 -16.52 -18.54
C ALA A 1027 -16.85 -16.09 -19.75
N THR A 1028 -16.42 -15.01 -20.41
CA THR A 1028 -17.17 -14.37 -21.49
C THR A 1028 -16.87 -15.06 -22.83
N LYS A 1029 -17.91 -15.39 -23.61
CA LYS A 1029 -17.73 -15.95 -24.96
C LYS A 1029 -17.26 -14.85 -25.94
N GLU A 1030 -16.19 -15.13 -26.66
CA GLU A 1030 -15.51 -14.22 -27.57
C GLU A 1030 -15.74 -14.59 -29.05
N ALA A 1031 -15.33 -13.71 -29.96
CA ALA A 1031 -15.37 -14.02 -31.39
C ALA A 1031 -14.40 -15.16 -31.72
N GLU A 1032 -14.87 -16.18 -32.45
CA GLU A 1032 -14.11 -17.41 -32.77
C GLU A 1032 -12.70 -17.12 -33.33
N ALA A 1033 -12.54 -16.04 -34.11
CA ALA A 1033 -11.25 -15.61 -34.68
C ALA A 1033 -10.21 -15.08 -33.67
N GLN A 1034 -10.53 -15.01 -32.38
CA GLN A 1034 -9.58 -14.70 -31.31
C GLN A 1034 -8.83 -15.95 -30.79
N CYS A 1035 -9.42 -17.14 -30.96
CA CYS A 1035 -8.73 -18.40 -30.72
C CYS A 1035 -7.95 -18.77 -31.99
N ASN A 1036 -6.81 -18.09 -32.18
CA ASN A 1036 -6.08 -18.04 -33.44
C ASN A 1036 -4.71 -18.76 -33.42
N LEU A 1037 -4.41 -19.50 -32.36
CA LEU A 1037 -3.18 -20.27 -32.22
C LEU A 1037 -3.42 -21.75 -32.59
N PRO A 1038 -2.74 -22.31 -33.60
CA PRO A 1038 -2.80 -23.74 -33.90
C PRO A 1038 -2.24 -24.59 -32.76
N CYS A 1039 -2.64 -25.86 -32.67
CA CYS A 1039 -2.06 -26.80 -31.71
C CYS A 1039 -0.62 -27.19 -32.09
N ASP A 1040 0.30 -27.26 -31.13
CA ASP A 1040 1.73 -27.51 -31.42
C ASP A 1040 2.02 -28.95 -31.90
N GLY A 1041 1.11 -29.90 -31.65
CA GLY A 1041 1.12 -31.25 -32.23
C GLY A 1041 0.14 -31.50 -33.39
N ASP A 1042 -0.70 -30.52 -33.78
CA ASP A 1042 -1.64 -30.61 -34.93
C ASP A 1042 -2.03 -29.22 -35.43
N ASP A 1043 -1.30 -28.71 -36.43
CA ASP A 1043 -1.51 -27.38 -37.00
C ASP A 1043 -2.80 -27.22 -37.81
N SER A 1044 -3.59 -28.30 -37.97
CA SER A 1044 -4.93 -28.26 -38.56
C SER A 1044 -6.04 -27.92 -37.55
N THR A 1045 -5.74 -27.93 -36.25
CA THR A 1045 -6.68 -27.60 -35.16
C THR A 1045 -6.18 -26.41 -34.32
N LEU A 1046 -7.10 -25.74 -33.63
CA LEU A 1046 -6.83 -24.53 -32.85
C LEU A 1046 -6.79 -24.87 -31.35
N CYS A 1047 -5.74 -24.41 -30.68
CA CYS A 1047 -5.48 -24.56 -29.24
C CYS A 1047 -5.47 -23.17 -28.58
N GLY A 1048 -6.61 -22.50 -28.62
CA GLY A 1048 -6.85 -21.22 -27.97
C GLY A 1048 -6.18 -20.03 -28.63
N GLY A 1049 -5.80 -19.07 -27.79
CA GLY A 1049 -5.16 -17.81 -28.16
C GLY A 1049 -4.46 -17.18 -26.94
N ASP A 1050 -4.06 -15.92 -27.07
CA ASP A 1050 -3.52 -15.13 -25.95
C ASP A 1050 -4.65 -14.73 -24.99
N LEU A 1051 -4.67 -15.30 -23.78
CA LEU A 1051 -5.79 -15.27 -22.84
C LEU A 1051 -7.12 -15.74 -23.46
N ARG A 1052 -7.10 -16.83 -24.24
CA ARG A 1052 -8.29 -17.38 -24.91
C ARG A 1052 -8.33 -18.90 -24.87
N LEU A 1053 -9.41 -19.44 -24.32
CA LEU A 1053 -9.74 -20.87 -24.32
C LEU A 1053 -10.53 -21.27 -25.57
N THR A 1054 -10.05 -22.27 -26.29
CA THR A 1054 -10.90 -23.08 -27.19
C THR A 1054 -11.65 -24.09 -26.31
N LEU A 1055 -12.92 -23.83 -26.01
CA LEU A 1055 -13.68 -24.52 -24.96
C LEU A 1055 -14.51 -25.69 -25.48
N TYR A 1056 -14.55 -26.77 -24.70
CA TYR A 1056 -15.31 -27.99 -24.92
C TYR A 1056 -16.05 -28.43 -23.63
N MET A 1057 -17.20 -29.09 -23.77
CA MET A 1057 -18.03 -29.58 -22.65
C MET A 1057 -18.47 -31.04 -22.87
N LEU A 1058 -18.44 -31.85 -21.82
CA LEU A 1058 -18.78 -33.27 -21.84
C LEU A 1058 -20.30 -33.47 -22.05
N THR A 1059 -20.68 -34.31 -23.03
CA THR A 1059 -22.07 -34.45 -23.53
C THR A 1059 -22.88 -35.58 -22.88
N SER A 1060 -22.28 -36.40 -22.02
CA SER A 1060 -23.00 -37.40 -21.22
C SER A 1060 -22.18 -37.83 -20.00
N PRO A 1061 -22.69 -37.65 -18.77
CA PRO A 1061 -22.04 -38.21 -17.58
C PRO A 1061 -22.27 -39.71 -17.51
N ALA A 1062 -21.19 -40.49 -17.42
CA ALA A 1062 -21.30 -41.90 -17.04
C ALA A 1062 -21.81 -41.99 -15.60
N THR A 1063 -22.82 -42.82 -15.35
CA THR A 1063 -23.58 -42.82 -14.09
C THR A 1063 -22.79 -43.41 -12.92
N ARG A 1064 -22.20 -42.54 -12.10
CA ARG A 1064 -21.96 -42.81 -10.67
C ARG A 1064 -23.02 -42.10 -9.82
N PRO A 1065 -23.58 -42.74 -8.78
CA PRO A 1065 -24.55 -42.09 -7.90
C PRO A 1065 -23.85 -41.00 -7.07
N PRO A 1066 -24.48 -39.83 -6.86
CA PRO A 1066 -23.93 -38.80 -5.99
C PRO A 1066 -23.94 -39.27 -4.54
N ILE A 1067 -22.81 -39.11 -3.83
CA ILE A 1067 -22.75 -39.33 -2.39
C ILE A 1067 -23.40 -38.12 -1.71
N ALA A 1068 -24.70 -38.23 -1.46
CA ALA A 1068 -25.50 -37.49 -0.49
C ALA A 1068 -25.20 -35.97 -0.32
N LEU A 1069 -25.40 -35.17 -1.37
CA LEU A 1069 -25.52 -33.71 -1.21
C LEU A 1069 -26.88 -33.34 -0.59
N ALA A 1070 -27.00 -33.49 0.73
CA ALA A 1070 -28.28 -33.49 1.45
C ALA A 1070 -28.46 -32.32 2.44
N ALA A 1071 -28.03 -31.10 2.07
CA ALA A 1071 -28.05 -29.95 3.01
C ALA A 1071 -28.36 -28.55 2.42
N MET A 1072 -28.89 -28.40 1.19
CA MET A 1072 -29.24 -27.06 0.64
C MET A 1072 -30.62 -26.90 -0.02
N ALA A 1073 -31.43 -27.96 -0.15
CA ALA A 1073 -32.74 -27.86 -0.81
C ALA A 1073 -33.89 -27.29 0.09
N ALA A 1074 -33.59 -26.84 1.31
CA ALA A 1074 -34.60 -26.55 2.34
C ALA A 1074 -34.89 -25.04 2.59
N VAL A 1075 -34.01 -24.13 2.16
CA VAL A 1075 -34.12 -22.70 2.54
C VAL A 1075 -34.93 -21.88 1.53
N ALA A 1076 -34.84 -22.20 0.23
CA ALA A 1076 -35.60 -21.50 -0.82
C ALA A 1076 -37.12 -21.73 -0.78
N GLY A 1077 -37.60 -22.68 0.03
CA GLY A 1077 -39.02 -23.06 0.09
C GLY A 1077 -39.89 -22.29 1.10
N LEU A 1078 -39.30 -21.70 2.16
CA LEU A 1078 -40.09 -21.07 3.23
C LEU A 1078 -40.42 -19.60 2.98
N ALA A 1079 -39.63 -18.88 2.18
CA ALA A 1079 -39.84 -17.45 1.92
C ALA A 1079 -41.21 -17.15 1.27
N ALA A 1080 -41.78 -18.09 0.51
CA ALA A 1080 -43.09 -17.96 -0.12
C ALA A 1080 -44.27 -18.39 0.79
N ALA A 1081 -44.01 -18.98 1.96
CA ALA A 1081 -45.04 -19.48 2.88
C ALA A 1081 -45.43 -18.45 3.97
N VAL A 1082 -44.53 -17.53 4.30
CA VAL A 1082 -44.72 -16.49 5.36
C VAL A 1082 -45.35 -15.20 4.80
N GLN A 1083 -45.89 -15.24 3.58
CA GLN A 1083 -46.77 -14.22 3.01
C GLN A 1083 -48.18 -14.78 2.69
N LEU A 1084 -48.49 -15.96 3.24
CA LEU A 1084 -49.80 -16.64 3.21
C LEU A 1084 -50.28 -17.05 4.62
N LEU A 1085 -49.62 -16.52 5.65
CA LEU A 1085 -49.94 -16.58 7.08
C LEU A 1085 -49.78 -15.17 7.67
#